data_AF-A0A1X2IUL6-F1
#
_entry.id   AF-A0A1X2IUL6-F1
#
_cell.length_a   1.000
_cell.length_b   1.000
_cell.length_c   1.000
_cell.angle_alpha   90.00
_cell.angle_beta   90.00
_cell.angle_gamma   90.00
#
_symmetry.space_group_name_H-M   'P 1'
#
loop_
_entity.id
_entity.type
_entity.pdbx_description
1 polymer ?
#
loop_
_entity_poly.entity_id
_entity_poly.type
_entity_poly.pdbx_seq_one_letter_code
_entity_poly.pdbx_strand_id
1 'polypeptide(L)'
;MVPLFHTMKRFSNKYASLVTSRTNIPILLRPSHSRHIPAIYSPCRSPVSRKFLSTLHNTTNFSTNSNSSSNDTTTTDKAQQQPALNGFNAIHYKKTFNKLLVANRGEIACRIIKTAKKMGIQTVAVYSDLDVSAVHVQLADESVRIGAGEPSASYLSIDRIVEAAKATHCDAVHPGYGFLSENPLFVEALDRVGIRFVGPSAWAIAAMGDKIQSKKLAQASGVNVIPGFHGQVHTVAQAVQVAHDIGYPVMIKASAGGGGKGMRIAWTDQELKEGYVLAQQESRFAFGDDRLLIEKYIEQPRHIEIQVLGDSHGHAIYLPERECSIQRRNQKVIEESPSVHLDEATRQAMGEQAVTLAKHVNYNSAGTVEFLVDAQRNFYFLEMNTRLQVEHPVTEYVTGLDLVEQMLYSAAGYPLALEQADVTMNGWAMEARVYAEDPEKYLPSVGRLLTYQEPWTTNTDENYNIDEEDGKQQQQQQRRCDSGFTEGSTIHVEYDPLICKLVTHGKDRQEAMDTMVQALDEYVIKGVTHNIPLLRGVVVHPRFQKGHFSTHFLAEEYPNGFRPPRVAPKDMERLAAVVCGMWIKKEAAYWIQQQNIRPSSSWWVHLTDEQNEQLTEIEVEMATLGQGNYKVISPSLTGVFNMQWPLDGLLSHTSLPDGSAMVIQYLDVLDFGFRVQYHGSKYKVAVLNGEQQRLSNHMKTKNKEEESKWVQSPMPGRIIRVAVKEGDHVILGEELAVVEAMKMQNVLRTSRSGIIKKVYVDTGNAVKSGQMLVEFQDDE
;
A
#
# COMPACT_ATOMS: atom_id res chain seq x y z
N MET A 1 5.03 53.93 -26.85
CA MET A 1 6.39 54.53 -26.94
C MET A 1 7.41 53.46 -26.59
N VAL A 2 8.56 53.51 -27.23
CA VAL A 2 9.78 52.71 -27.02
C VAL A 2 10.96 53.70 -27.18
N PRO A 3 12.26 53.36 -27.05
CA PRO A 3 13.02 52.43 -26.18
C PRO A 3 14.25 53.12 -25.47
N LEU A 4 15.18 52.30 -24.91
CA LEU A 4 16.67 52.44 -24.90
C LEU A 4 17.49 52.65 -23.59
N PHE A 5 18.14 51.56 -23.15
CA PHE A 5 19.61 51.35 -22.96
C PHE A 5 20.50 52.31 -22.12
N HIS A 6 21.20 51.76 -21.10
CA HIS A 6 22.68 51.64 -21.12
C HIS A 6 23.30 50.58 -20.15
N THR A 7 24.63 50.54 -20.00
CA THR A 7 25.43 49.29 -19.87
C THR A 7 26.78 49.45 -19.10
N MET A 8 27.35 48.34 -18.59
CA MET A 8 28.74 48.11 -18.07
C MET A 8 29.03 48.44 -16.58
N LYS A 9 29.96 47.78 -15.87
CA LYS A 9 31.24 47.12 -16.28
C LYS A 9 31.70 45.98 -15.34
N ARG A 10 32.53 45.03 -15.83
CA ARG A 10 33.17 43.91 -15.07
C ARG A 10 34.65 44.18 -14.74
N PHE A 11 35.16 43.64 -13.62
CA PHE A 11 36.56 43.24 -13.31
C PHE A 11 36.51 42.33 -12.05
N SER A 12 37.38 41.36 -11.70
CA SER A 12 38.20 40.37 -12.42
C SER A 12 38.96 39.51 -11.37
N ASN A 13 38.78 38.18 -11.39
CA ASN A 13 39.69 37.08 -10.99
C ASN A 13 40.78 37.18 -9.88
N LYS A 14 40.73 36.18 -8.97
CA LYS A 14 41.77 35.21 -8.50
C LYS A 14 43.15 35.67 -7.98
N TYR A 15 43.55 35.14 -6.82
CA TYR A 15 44.82 34.46 -6.41
C TYR A 15 44.70 34.24 -4.88
N ALA A 16 44.74 33.07 -4.20
CA ALA A 16 45.52 31.81 -4.25
C ALA A 16 46.77 31.77 -3.33
N SER A 17 46.58 31.21 -2.11
CA SER A 17 47.49 30.36 -1.28
C SER A 17 48.94 30.75 -0.94
N LEU A 18 49.39 30.54 0.32
CA LEU A 18 50.44 29.55 0.75
C LEU A 18 51.02 29.76 2.18
N VAL A 19 51.19 28.64 2.91
CA VAL A 19 52.39 28.22 3.73
C VAL A 19 52.64 28.68 5.20
N THR A 20 52.41 27.70 6.11
CA THR A 20 53.20 27.15 7.26
C THR A 20 54.11 28.00 8.20
N SER A 21 54.11 27.66 9.51
CA SER A 21 55.16 26.82 10.17
C SER A 21 54.94 26.64 11.70
N ARG A 22 55.86 25.98 12.43
CA ARG A 22 55.68 25.31 13.77
C ARG A 22 56.60 25.86 14.88
N THR A 23 56.24 25.65 16.16
CA THR A 23 57.11 25.17 17.30
C THR A 23 56.25 24.90 18.57
N ASN A 24 56.19 23.68 19.14
CA ASN A 24 56.99 23.06 20.24
C ASN A 24 56.79 23.66 21.66
N ILE A 25 56.12 23.00 22.64
CA ILE A 25 56.50 21.82 23.50
C ILE A 25 57.32 22.25 24.76
N PRO A 26 56.87 21.92 26.01
CA PRO A 26 57.31 20.67 26.68
C PRO A 26 56.25 19.88 27.51
N ILE A 27 56.64 18.66 27.89
CA ILE A 27 55.87 17.56 28.53
C ILE A 27 56.55 17.17 29.84
N LEU A 28 55.82 16.70 30.90
CA LEU A 28 56.35 15.71 31.87
C LEU A 28 55.28 15.02 32.80
N LEU A 29 55.07 13.71 32.56
CA LEU A 29 54.75 12.56 33.46
C LEU A 29 53.63 12.55 34.56
N ARG A 30 52.53 11.80 34.28
CA ARG A 30 52.04 10.48 34.87
C ARG A 30 52.19 10.16 36.39
N PRO A 31 51.47 9.11 36.95
CA PRO A 31 50.07 8.64 36.78
C PRO A 31 49.40 8.03 38.06
N SER A 32 48.09 7.70 38.08
CA SER A 32 47.57 6.55 38.88
C SER A 32 46.16 6.00 38.49
N HIS A 33 46.13 4.68 38.31
CA HIS A 33 45.02 3.70 38.46
C HIS A 33 43.61 3.89 37.85
N SER A 34 43.34 3.07 36.82
CA SER A 34 42.07 2.34 36.64
C SER A 34 42.36 0.83 36.46
N ARG A 35 41.46 -0.05 36.93
CA ARG A 35 41.55 -1.52 36.74
C ARG A 35 40.45 -2.03 35.79
N HIS A 36 40.76 -3.12 35.10
CA HIS A 36 39.97 -3.75 34.03
C HIS A 36 38.66 -4.42 34.48
N ILE A 37 37.74 -4.62 33.53
CA ILE A 37 37.25 -5.94 33.05
C ILE A 37 36.77 -5.77 31.58
N PRO A 38 36.86 -6.79 30.69
CA PRO A 38 36.89 -6.57 29.23
C PRO A 38 35.61 -6.93 28.47
N ALA A 39 35.44 -6.35 27.27
CA ALA A 39 34.48 -6.77 26.26
C ALA A 39 35.14 -7.72 25.24
N ILE A 40 34.39 -8.69 24.71
CA ILE A 40 34.87 -9.68 23.72
C ILE A 40 33.86 -9.82 22.56
N TYR A 41 34.42 -10.10 21.37
CA TYR A 41 33.79 -10.50 20.10
C TYR A 41 33.25 -9.41 19.14
N SER A 42 34.12 -9.08 18.18
CA SER A 42 33.75 -8.77 16.79
C SER A 42 34.06 -9.99 15.91
N PRO A 43 33.23 -10.33 14.89
CA PRO A 43 33.50 -11.47 14.01
C PRO A 43 34.48 -11.10 12.88
N CYS A 44 35.50 -11.91 12.68
CA CYS A 44 36.50 -11.73 11.62
C CYS A 44 36.08 -12.47 10.34
N ARG A 45 36.16 -11.81 9.17
CA ARG A 45 35.96 -12.44 7.85
C ARG A 45 37.31 -12.84 7.26
N SER A 46 37.42 -14.05 6.72
CA SER A 46 38.50 -14.45 5.82
C SER A 46 37.95 -15.25 4.61
N PRO A 47 38.47 -15.03 3.39
CA PRO A 47 37.96 -15.68 2.18
C PRO A 47 38.69 -16.99 1.86
N VAL A 48 38.00 -17.93 1.21
CA VAL A 48 38.64 -19.12 0.60
C VAL A 48 38.23 -19.20 -0.87
N SER A 49 39.22 -19.07 -1.76
CA SER A 49 39.05 -19.34 -3.19
C SER A 49 39.16 -20.85 -3.47
N ARG A 50 38.44 -21.34 -4.48
CA ARG A 50 38.75 -22.61 -5.14
C ARG A 50 38.74 -22.43 -6.65
N LYS A 51 39.79 -22.93 -7.30
CA LYS A 51 39.86 -23.11 -8.75
C LYS A 51 40.72 -24.34 -9.07
N PHE A 52 40.34 -25.03 -10.14
CA PHE A 52 41.10 -26.02 -10.93
C PHE A 52 41.36 -27.44 -10.38
N LEU A 53 40.75 -28.43 -11.06
CA LEU A 53 41.32 -29.28 -12.16
C LEU A 53 40.85 -30.74 -12.12
N SER A 54 40.81 -31.33 -13.32
CA SER A 54 40.28 -32.65 -13.73
C SER A 54 41.32 -33.78 -13.71
N THR A 55 40.90 -35.05 -13.56
CA THR A 55 41.05 -36.12 -14.59
C THR A 55 40.51 -37.53 -14.21
N LEU A 56 39.71 -38.11 -15.13
CA LEU A 56 39.66 -39.51 -15.65
C LEU A 56 39.74 -40.81 -14.79
N HIS A 57 38.75 -41.69 -15.03
CA HIS A 57 38.75 -43.18 -15.14
C HIS A 57 39.23 -44.06 -13.94
N ASN A 58 38.79 -45.33 -13.75
CA ASN A 58 38.24 -46.33 -14.70
C ASN A 58 37.39 -47.47 -14.05
N THR A 59 36.45 -48.04 -14.83
CA THR A 59 35.92 -49.45 -14.83
C THR A 59 35.64 -50.30 -13.58
N THR A 60 34.48 -50.97 -13.55
CA THR A 60 34.36 -52.45 -13.71
C THR A 60 32.94 -52.89 -14.12
N ASN A 61 32.82 -54.07 -14.75
CA ASN A 61 31.62 -54.57 -15.46
C ASN A 61 30.78 -55.57 -14.64
N PHE A 62 29.52 -55.79 -15.04
CA PHE A 62 28.88 -57.10 -15.32
C PHE A 62 27.64 -56.82 -16.22
N SER A 63 27.56 -57.28 -17.49
CA SER A 63 27.12 -58.62 -17.99
C SER A 63 25.64 -58.94 -17.65
N THR A 64 24.77 -59.48 -18.53
CA THR A 64 24.93 -60.05 -19.89
C THR A 64 23.57 -60.26 -20.61
N ASN A 65 23.64 -60.58 -21.92
CA ASN A 65 22.67 -61.34 -22.74
C ASN A 65 21.42 -60.64 -23.33
N SER A 66 20.90 -61.01 -24.54
CA SER A 66 21.48 -61.57 -25.79
C SER A 66 20.37 -61.83 -26.84
N ASN A 67 20.74 -61.95 -28.13
CA ASN A 67 19.99 -62.56 -29.25
C ASN A 67 18.85 -61.71 -29.87
N SER A 68 18.85 -61.32 -31.16
CA SER A 68 18.90 -62.06 -32.47
C SER A 68 17.54 -62.72 -32.84
N SER A 69 17.02 -62.74 -34.09
CA SER A 69 17.49 -62.27 -35.41
C SER A 69 16.38 -62.32 -36.48
N SER A 70 16.59 -61.55 -37.57
CA SER A 70 16.42 -61.89 -39.02
C SER A 70 15.06 -61.94 -39.76
N ASN A 71 15.00 -61.07 -40.78
CA ASN A 71 14.59 -61.27 -42.21
C ASN A 71 13.11 -61.20 -42.72
N ASP A 72 12.95 -60.24 -43.64
CA ASP A 72 12.36 -60.27 -44.99
C ASP A 72 10.85 -60.13 -45.31
N THR A 73 10.55 -59.01 -46.01
CA THR A 73 9.60 -58.81 -47.14
C THR A 73 8.11 -59.16 -46.97
N THR A 74 7.09 -58.43 -47.46
CA THR A 74 6.90 -57.20 -48.28
C THR A 74 5.77 -56.36 -47.61
N THR A 75 5.44 -55.11 -47.92
CA THR A 75 4.86 -54.56 -49.16
C THR A 75 4.60 -53.05 -48.95
N THR A 76 4.42 -52.27 -50.02
CA THR A 76 4.12 -50.82 -50.00
C THR A 76 2.76 -50.46 -49.38
N ASP A 77 2.70 -49.47 -48.48
CA ASP A 77 1.67 -48.42 -48.56
C ASP A 77 2.01 -47.11 -47.80
N LYS A 78 1.27 -46.07 -48.13
CA LYS A 78 1.50 -44.61 -47.95
C LYS A 78 1.89 -44.08 -46.55
N ALA A 79 2.95 -43.26 -46.58
CA ALA A 79 3.05 -41.90 -46.03
C ALA A 79 2.26 -41.55 -44.74
N GLN A 80 2.96 -41.61 -43.59
CA GLN A 80 2.79 -40.65 -42.50
C GLN A 80 4.18 -40.16 -42.07
N GLN A 81 4.56 -38.95 -42.47
CA GLN A 81 5.72 -38.28 -41.89
C GLN A 81 5.32 -37.74 -40.52
N GLN A 82 5.89 -38.32 -39.47
CA GLN A 82 5.89 -37.69 -38.15
C GLN A 82 6.65 -36.34 -38.26
N PRO A 83 6.04 -35.20 -37.89
CA PRO A 83 6.80 -33.97 -37.73
C PRO A 83 7.76 -34.14 -36.55
N ALA A 84 9.00 -33.68 -36.73
CA ALA A 84 10.05 -33.83 -35.72
C ALA A 84 9.65 -33.10 -34.42
N LEU A 85 9.90 -33.76 -33.27
CA LEU A 85 9.75 -33.19 -31.94
C LEU A 85 10.77 -32.04 -31.73
N ASN A 86 10.35 -30.82 -32.08
CA ASN A 86 10.99 -29.56 -31.70
C ASN A 86 9.86 -28.56 -31.42
N GLY A 87 9.33 -28.60 -30.20
CA GLY A 87 8.17 -27.83 -29.76
C GLY A 87 8.38 -27.21 -28.39
N PHE A 88 9.48 -26.48 -28.20
CA PHE A 88 9.62 -25.55 -27.09
C PHE A 88 8.65 -24.38 -27.31
N ASN A 89 7.43 -24.49 -26.79
CA ASN A 89 6.48 -23.37 -26.74
C ASN A 89 6.89 -22.40 -25.62
N ALA A 90 7.98 -21.67 -25.83
CA ALA A 90 8.18 -20.42 -25.13
C ALA A 90 7.01 -19.47 -25.48
N ILE A 91 6.47 -18.77 -24.49
CA ILE A 91 5.42 -17.77 -24.72
C ILE A 91 6.02 -16.61 -25.52
N HIS A 92 5.83 -16.66 -26.84
CA HIS A 92 6.33 -15.65 -27.75
C HIS A 92 5.43 -14.41 -27.73
N TYR A 93 5.72 -13.51 -26.78
CA TYR A 93 5.19 -12.15 -26.75
C TYR A 93 5.36 -11.46 -28.11
N LYS A 94 4.31 -10.78 -28.59
CA LYS A 94 4.41 -9.97 -29.81
C LYS A 94 5.31 -8.77 -29.52
N LYS A 95 6.29 -8.52 -30.39
CA LYS A 95 7.20 -7.37 -30.24
C LYS A 95 6.42 -6.05 -30.34
N THR A 96 6.43 -5.26 -29.26
CA THR A 96 5.82 -3.92 -29.20
C THR A 96 6.89 -2.83 -29.34
N PHE A 97 7.58 -2.53 -28.24
CA PHE A 97 8.62 -1.51 -28.13
C PHE A 97 9.99 -2.16 -27.88
N ASN A 98 11.08 -1.45 -28.15
CA ASN A 98 12.43 -1.85 -27.74
C ASN A 98 12.75 -1.30 -26.35
N LYS A 99 12.36 -0.06 -26.07
CA LYS A 99 12.63 0.61 -24.79
C LYS A 99 11.48 1.48 -24.29
N LEU A 100 11.11 1.31 -23.02
CA LEU A 100 10.02 1.98 -22.32
C LEU A 100 10.57 2.79 -21.13
N LEU A 101 10.19 4.07 -21.03
CA LEU A 101 10.40 4.85 -19.80
C LEU A 101 9.15 4.79 -18.92
N VAL A 102 9.32 4.58 -17.62
CA VAL A 102 8.24 4.59 -16.64
C VAL A 102 8.27 5.91 -15.88
N ALA A 103 7.33 6.80 -16.17
CA ALA A 103 7.26 8.17 -15.65
C ALA A 103 6.59 8.23 -14.26
N ASN A 104 6.97 7.31 -13.36
CA ASN A 104 6.39 7.16 -12.03
C ASN A 104 7.41 6.58 -11.03
N ARG A 105 6.99 6.28 -9.79
CA ARG A 105 7.81 5.76 -8.69
C ARG A 105 7.06 4.71 -7.87
N GLY A 106 7.74 4.09 -6.91
CA GLY A 106 7.11 3.19 -5.93
C GLY A 106 6.55 1.92 -6.58
N GLU A 107 5.48 1.37 -6.00
CA GLU A 107 4.94 0.06 -6.42
C GLU A 107 4.59 0.05 -7.91
N ILE A 108 3.91 1.08 -8.41
CA ILE A 108 3.42 1.10 -9.79
C ILE A 108 4.57 1.11 -10.80
N ALA A 109 5.68 1.77 -10.46
CA ALA A 109 6.87 1.70 -11.31
C ALA A 109 7.45 0.28 -11.33
N CYS A 110 7.54 -0.40 -10.18
CA CYS A 110 7.92 -1.81 -10.12
C CYS A 110 6.96 -2.71 -10.92
N ARG A 111 5.64 -2.54 -10.74
CA ARG A 111 4.57 -3.27 -11.43
C ARG A 111 4.70 -3.17 -12.96
N ILE A 112 4.96 -1.98 -13.49
CA ILE A 112 5.13 -1.77 -14.93
C ILE A 112 6.45 -2.36 -15.44
N ILE A 113 7.55 -2.14 -14.72
CA ILE A 113 8.88 -2.67 -15.10
C ILE A 113 8.86 -4.21 -15.16
N LYS A 114 8.20 -4.88 -14.20
CA LYS A 114 8.04 -6.35 -14.19
C LYS A 114 7.42 -6.86 -15.50
N THR A 115 6.28 -6.30 -15.94
CA THR A 115 5.63 -6.70 -17.21
C THR A 115 6.46 -6.33 -18.43
N ALA A 116 7.01 -5.11 -18.47
CA ALA A 116 7.84 -4.69 -19.60
C ALA A 116 9.04 -5.62 -19.81
N LYS A 117 9.72 -6.03 -18.73
CA LYS A 117 10.80 -7.03 -18.77
C LYS A 117 10.30 -8.42 -19.19
N LYS A 118 9.14 -8.86 -18.71
CA LYS A 118 8.51 -10.14 -19.13
C LYS A 118 8.26 -10.16 -20.65
N MET A 119 7.85 -9.02 -21.23
CA MET A 119 7.66 -8.83 -22.67
C MET A 119 8.96 -8.59 -23.47
N GLY A 120 10.14 -8.60 -22.82
CA GLY A 120 11.44 -8.37 -23.45
C GLY A 120 11.75 -6.91 -23.82
N ILE A 121 11.05 -5.95 -23.22
CA ILE A 121 11.24 -4.50 -23.44
C ILE A 121 12.28 -3.97 -22.45
N GLN A 122 13.26 -3.20 -22.92
CA GLN A 122 14.22 -2.52 -22.05
C GLN A 122 13.53 -1.40 -21.24
N THR A 123 13.93 -1.23 -19.99
CA THR A 123 13.20 -0.37 -19.03
C THR A 123 14.06 0.77 -18.50
N VAL A 124 13.47 1.97 -18.47
CA VAL A 124 14.09 3.19 -17.90
C VAL A 124 13.24 3.71 -16.74
N ALA A 125 13.83 3.81 -15.56
CA ALA A 125 13.21 4.46 -14.40
C ALA A 125 13.60 5.95 -14.32
N VAL A 126 12.69 6.80 -13.83
CA VAL A 126 13.03 8.17 -13.42
C VAL A 126 13.00 8.32 -11.89
N TYR A 127 13.91 9.13 -11.35
CA TYR A 127 14.03 9.33 -9.91
C TYR A 127 14.33 10.77 -9.48
N SER A 128 13.76 11.15 -8.33
CA SER A 128 14.15 12.36 -7.60
C SER A 128 15.38 12.10 -6.73
N ASP A 129 15.99 13.15 -6.18
CA ASP A 129 17.07 13.04 -5.19
C ASP A 129 16.73 12.14 -3.97
N LEU A 130 15.45 11.98 -3.63
CA LEU A 130 15.00 11.12 -2.52
C LEU A 130 14.86 9.65 -2.95
N ASP A 131 14.56 9.40 -4.22
CA ASP A 131 14.27 8.06 -4.76
C ASP A 131 15.51 7.34 -5.31
N VAL A 132 16.72 7.88 -5.12
CA VAL A 132 17.98 7.32 -5.65
C VAL A 132 18.24 5.85 -5.27
N SER A 133 17.71 5.40 -4.12
CA SER A 133 17.81 4.01 -3.66
C SER A 133 16.48 3.24 -3.74
N ALA A 134 15.44 3.79 -4.37
CA ALA A 134 14.12 3.16 -4.45
C ALA A 134 14.14 1.88 -5.30
N VAL A 135 13.23 0.95 -5.01
CA VAL A 135 13.19 -0.39 -5.63
C VAL A 135 13.07 -0.30 -7.16
N HIS A 136 12.24 0.61 -7.67
CA HIS A 136 12.02 0.76 -9.11
C HIS A 136 13.27 1.25 -9.87
N VAL A 137 14.16 1.99 -9.20
CA VAL A 137 15.44 2.46 -9.76
C VAL A 137 16.43 1.30 -9.89
N GLN A 138 16.43 0.40 -8.91
CA GLN A 138 17.27 -0.81 -8.91
C GLN A 138 16.75 -1.89 -9.88
N LEU A 139 15.43 -1.90 -10.12
CA LEU A 139 14.76 -2.89 -10.97
C LEU A 139 14.88 -2.57 -12.47
N ALA A 140 14.96 -1.29 -12.86
CA ALA A 140 15.09 -0.87 -14.26
C ALA A 140 16.47 -1.19 -14.86
N ASP A 141 16.57 -1.22 -16.19
CA ASP A 141 17.85 -1.45 -16.90
C ASP A 141 18.70 -0.17 -16.98
N GLU A 142 18.04 0.99 -17.07
CA GLU A 142 18.65 2.32 -16.98
C GLU A 142 17.85 3.20 -16.01
N SER A 143 18.47 4.25 -15.46
CA SER A 143 17.74 5.22 -14.65
C SER A 143 18.25 6.66 -14.82
N VAL A 144 17.32 7.62 -14.76
CA VAL A 144 17.60 9.05 -14.99
C VAL A 144 17.11 9.91 -13.82
N ARG A 145 18.00 10.76 -13.31
CA ARG A 145 17.67 11.74 -12.28
C ARG A 145 16.87 12.91 -12.88
N ILE A 146 15.67 13.15 -12.36
CA ILE A 146 14.73 14.18 -12.86
C ILE A 146 14.52 15.37 -11.90
N GLY A 147 15.25 15.46 -10.78
CA GLY A 147 15.25 16.67 -9.94
C GLY A 147 15.22 16.43 -8.44
N ALA A 148 14.78 17.45 -7.70
CA ALA A 148 14.66 17.42 -6.24
C ALA A 148 13.44 16.62 -5.77
N GLY A 149 13.35 16.34 -4.48
CA GLY A 149 12.27 15.53 -3.88
C GLY A 149 10.85 16.04 -4.14
N GLU A 150 10.64 17.36 -4.22
CA GLU A 150 9.31 17.93 -4.48
C GLU A 150 8.75 17.43 -5.84
N PRO A 151 7.51 16.88 -5.89
CA PRO A 151 6.91 16.40 -7.14
C PRO A 151 6.87 17.44 -8.26
N SER A 152 6.58 18.70 -7.94
CA SER A 152 6.60 19.86 -8.85
C SER A 152 7.97 20.06 -9.51
N ALA A 153 9.05 19.76 -8.79
CA ALA A 153 10.44 19.87 -9.25
C ALA A 153 11.00 18.56 -9.84
N SER A 154 10.19 17.51 -9.95
CA SER A 154 10.56 16.18 -10.46
C SER A 154 9.44 15.54 -11.28
N TYR A 155 8.64 14.64 -10.69
CA TYR A 155 7.67 13.78 -11.38
C TYR A 155 6.52 14.49 -12.10
N LEU A 156 6.24 15.76 -11.78
CA LEU A 156 5.26 16.61 -12.48
C LEU A 156 5.90 17.49 -13.57
N SER A 157 7.22 17.41 -13.76
CA SER A 157 7.97 18.25 -14.69
C SER A 157 7.98 17.63 -16.09
N ILE A 158 6.96 17.94 -16.90
CA ILE A 158 6.82 17.47 -18.30
C ILE A 158 8.15 17.54 -19.06
N ASP A 159 8.79 18.71 -19.08
CA ASP A 159 10.04 18.93 -19.81
C ASP A 159 11.14 17.93 -19.44
N ARG A 160 11.33 17.66 -18.13
CA ARG A 160 12.38 16.75 -17.65
C ARG A 160 12.07 15.28 -17.97
N ILE A 161 10.80 14.88 -17.95
CA ILE A 161 10.40 13.53 -18.36
C ILE A 161 10.61 13.33 -19.86
N VAL A 162 10.25 14.33 -20.68
CA VAL A 162 10.46 14.32 -22.14
C VAL A 162 11.95 14.36 -22.48
N GLU A 163 12.76 15.17 -21.78
CA GLU A 163 14.22 15.19 -21.93
C GLU A 163 14.85 13.84 -21.57
N ALA A 164 14.44 13.22 -20.45
CA ALA A 164 14.91 11.90 -20.04
C ALA A 164 14.60 10.84 -21.10
N ALA A 165 13.34 10.75 -21.54
CA ALA A 165 12.90 9.76 -22.54
C ALA A 165 13.65 9.90 -23.88
N LYS A 166 13.94 11.14 -24.30
CA LYS A 166 14.76 11.41 -25.50
C LYS A 166 16.23 11.04 -25.30
N ALA A 167 16.80 11.35 -24.14
CA ALA A 167 18.21 11.08 -23.83
C ALA A 167 18.52 9.58 -23.75
N THR A 168 17.57 8.76 -23.30
CA THR A 168 17.69 7.29 -23.24
C THR A 168 17.20 6.57 -24.50
N HIS A 169 16.68 7.31 -25.50
CA HIS A 169 16.09 6.76 -26.73
C HIS A 169 14.94 5.78 -26.48
N CYS A 170 13.94 6.19 -25.69
CA CYS A 170 12.73 5.41 -25.46
C CYS A 170 11.73 5.55 -26.60
N ASP A 171 11.12 4.43 -27.02
CA ASP A 171 10.05 4.41 -28.01
C ASP A 171 8.71 4.88 -27.40
N ALA A 172 8.53 4.62 -26.10
CA ALA A 172 7.29 4.86 -25.37
C ALA A 172 7.51 5.31 -23.91
N VAL A 173 6.48 5.93 -23.33
CA VAL A 173 6.41 6.31 -21.91
C VAL A 173 5.13 5.76 -21.28
N HIS A 174 5.27 5.00 -20.20
CA HIS A 174 4.15 4.56 -19.36
C HIS A 174 4.02 5.50 -18.14
N PRO A 175 2.89 6.19 -17.94
CA PRO A 175 2.73 7.12 -16.83
C PRO A 175 2.34 6.43 -15.51
N GLY A 176 1.76 5.22 -15.57
CA GLY A 176 1.16 4.57 -14.41
C GLY A 176 -0.11 5.29 -14.01
N TYR A 177 -0.24 5.65 -12.73
CA TYR A 177 -1.36 6.42 -12.20
C TYR A 177 -0.88 7.65 -11.40
N GLY A 178 -1.74 8.66 -11.27
CA GLY A 178 -1.35 9.94 -10.68
C GLY A 178 -0.27 10.66 -11.49
N PHE A 179 0.41 11.62 -10.87
CA PHE A 179 1.40 12.51 -11.50
C PHE A 179 0.93 13.11 -12.85
N LEU A 180 1.44 12.61 -13.98
CA LEU A 180 1.14 13.10 -15.32
C LEU A 180 0.22 12.16 -16.13
N SER A 181 -0.28 11.06 -15.53
CA SER A 181 -1.14 10.08 -16.23
C SER A 181 -2.43 10.65 -16.81
N GLU A 182 -2.99 11.69 -16.20
CA GLU A 182 -4.24 12.34 -16.61
C GLU A 182 -3.99 13.79 -17.05
N ASN A 183 -2.80 14.08 -17.58
CA ASN A 183 -2.43 15.41 -18.08
C ASN A 183 -2.36 15.41 -19.62
N PRO A 184 -3.31 16.04 -20.33
CA PRO A 184 -3.35 16.02 -21.80
C PRO A 184 -2.15 16.74 -22.42
N LEU A 185 -1.59 17.76 -21.76
CA LEU A 185 -0.40 18.48 -22.24
C LEU A 185 0.86 17.60 -22.22
N PHE A 186 0.91 16.59 -21.34
CA PHE A 186 2.01 15.64 -21.31
C PHE A 186 1.97 14.69 -22.53
N VAL A 187 0.77 14.22 -22.90
CA VAL A 187 0.56 13.42 -24.11
C VAL A 187 0.97 14.22 -25.35
N GLU A 188 0.49 15.46 -25.48
CA GLU A 188 0.90 16.36 -26.58
C GLU A 188 2.41 16.59 -26.64
N ALA A 189 3.09 16.72 -25.49
CA ALA A 189 4.53 16.94 -25.44
C ALA A 189 5.32 15.71 -25.91
N LEU A 190 4.83 14.50 -25.65
CA LEU A 190 5.40 13.24 -26.13
C LEU A 190 5.15 13.04 -27.64
N ASP A 191 3.92 13.30 -28.10
CA ASP A 191 3.56 13.22 -29.53
C ASP A 191 4.44 14.14 -30.40
N ARG A 192 4.71 15.38 -29.93
CA ARG A 192 5.61 16.35 -30.60
C ARG A 192 7.05 15.87 -30.78
N VAL A 193 7.49 14.86 -30.02
CA VAL A 193 8.83 14.28 -30.11
C VAL A 193 8.84 12.83 -30.61
N GLY A 194 7.68 12.31 -31.04
CA GLY A 194 7.54 10.97 -31.61
C GLY A 194 7.62 9.83 -30.60
N ILE A 195 7.40 10.09 -29.30
CA ILE A 195 7.43 9.09 -28.23
C ILE A 195 5.99 8.69 -27.89
N ARG A 196 5.69 7.39 -27.86
CA ARG A 196 4.31 6.92 -27.67
C ARG A 196 3.89 6.98 -26.20
N PHE A 197 2.80 7.67 -25.90
CA PHE A 197 2.15 7.59 -24.58
C PHE A 197 1.41 6.26 -24.42
N VAL A 198 1.69 5.51 -23.35
CA VAL A 198 1.00 4.27 -23.01
C VAL A 198 -0.21 4.59 -22.13
N GLY A 199 -1.30 5.02 -22.78
CA GLY A 199 -2.53 5.46 -22.16
C GLY A 199 -3.52 6.02 -23.20
N PRO A 200 -4.64 6.61 -22.77
CA PRO A 200 -5.61 7.22 -23.67
C PRO A 200 -5.10 8.48 -24.37
N SER A 201 -5.76 8.88 -25.45
CA SER A 201 -5.46 10.11 -26.18
C SER A 201 -5.64 11.38 -25.33
N ALA A 202 -4.91 12.45 -25.68
CA ALA A 202 -5.03 13.76 -25.03
C ALA A 202 -6.48 14.29 -25.02
N TRP A 203 -7.24 14.03 -26.09
CA TRP A 203 -8.65 14.41 -26.17
C TRP A 203 -9.52 13.62 -25.20
N ALA A 204 -9.35 12.30 -25.09
CA ALA A 204 -10.12 11.48 -24.16
C ALA A 204 -9.86 11.87 -22.69
N ILE A 205 -8.59 12.14 -22.34
CA ILE A 205 -8.21 12.67 -21.02
C ILE A 205 -8.92 14.02 -20.76
N ALA A 206 -8.80 14.98 -21.68
CA ALA A 206 -9.41 16.30 -21.53
C ALA A 206 -10.95 16.25 -21.47
N ALA A 207 -11.57 15.34 -22.24
CA ALA A 207 -13.01 15.19 -22.31
C ALA A 207 -13.63 14.64 -21.02
N MET A 208 -12.91 13.79 -20.29
CA MET A 208 -13.38 13.19 -19.05
C MET A 208 -12.95 13.94 -17.78
N GLY A 209 -11.89 14.76 -17.85
CA GLY A 209 -11.35 15.51 -16.71
C GLY A 209 -12.20 16.68 -16.18
N ASP A 210 -13.10 17.26 -16.98
CA ASP A 210 -14.09 18.24 -16.50
C ASP A 210 -15.42 17.54 -16.19
N LYS A 211 -15.90 17.65 -14.94
CA LYS A 211 -17.11 16.93 -14.48
C LYS A 211 -18.40 17.33 -15.18
N ILE A 212 -18.50 18.57 -15.68
CA ILE A 212 -19.69 19.03 -16.39
C ILE A 212 -19.65 18.49 -17.83
N GLN A 213 -18.48 18.48 -18.47
CA GLN A 213 -18.29 17.91 -19.79
C GLN A 213 -18.46 16.38 -19.80
N SER A 214 -17.83 15.68 -18.86
CA SER A 214 -17.88 14.22 -18.77
C SER A 214 -19.30 13.71 -18.51
N LYS A 215 -20.10 14.39 -17.67
CA LYS A 215 -21.51 14.08 -17.45
C LYS A 215 -22.39 14.32 -18.68
N LYS A 216 -22.12 15.39 -19.45
CA LYS A 216 -22.83 15.64 -20.72
C LYS A 216 -22.51 14.56 -21.75
N LEU A 217 -21.26 14.11 -21.84
CA LEU A 217 -20.85 13.01 -22.71
C LEU A 217 -21.45 11.67 -22.26
N ALA A 218 -21.47 11.37 -20.96
CA ALA A 218 -22.13 10.20 -20.40
C ALA A 218 -23.63 10.18 -20.72
N GLN A 219 -24.35 11.29 -20.48
CA GLN A 219 -25.77 11.41 -20.81
C GLN A 219 -26.03 11.30 -22.32
N ALA A 220 -25.20 11.92 -23.17
CA ALA A 220 -25.29 11.80 -24.63
C ALA A 220 -24.93 10.39 -25.14
N SER A 221 -24.23 9.59 -24.34
CA SER A 221 -23.92 8.18 -24.59
C SER A 221 -24.99 7.22 -24.06
N GLY A 222 -26.08 7.73 -23.47
CA GLY A 222 -27.12 6.89 -22.85
C GLY A 222 -26.71 6.25 -21.52
N VAL A 223 -25.64 6.73 -20.88
CA VAL A 223 -25.22 6.27 -19.55
C VAL A 223 -26.09 6.92 -18.49
N ASN A 224 -26.51 6.12 -17.50
CA ASN A 224 -27.24 6.58 -16.33
C ASN A 224 -26.42 7.63 -15.57
N VAL A 225 -26.90 8.87 -15.48
CA VAL A 225 -26.27 9.95 -14.70
C VAL A 225 -27.07 10.23 -13.42
N ILE A 226 -26.39 10.68 -12.36
CA ILE A 226 -27.05 11.07 -11.10
C ILE A 226 -28.09 12.16 -11.42
N PRO A 227 -29.36 12.04 -10.97
CA PRO A 227 -30.36 13.10 -11.14
C PRO A 227 -29.84 14.43 -10.57
N GLY A 228 -29.76 15.46 -11.41
CA GLY A 228 -29.06 16.69 -11.05
C GLY A 228 -29.13 17.76 -12.12
N PHE A 229 -28.67 18.96 -11.79
CA PHE A 229 -28.53 20.03 -12.78
C PHE A 229 -27.19 19.88 -13.51
N HIS A 230 -27.23 19.42 -14.76
CA HIS A 230 -26.04 19.11 -15.58
C HIS A 230 -25.33 20.36 -16.17
N GLY A 231 -25.34 21.46 -15.44
CA GLY A 231 -24.72 22.74 -15.81
C GLY A 231 -24.11 23.45 -14.60
N GLN A 232 -23.46 24.59 -14.83
CA GLN A 232 -22.96 25.42 -13.74
C GLN A 232 -24.12 26.11 -13.02
N VAL A 233 -24.18 25.95 -11.71
CA VAL A 233 -25.02 26.78 -10.85
C VAL A 233 -24.28 28.10 -10.62
N HIS A 234 -24.90 29.22 -10.97
CA HIS A 234 -24.26 30.55 -10.91
C HIS A 234 -24.63 31.33 -9.64
N THR A 235 -25.74 31.00 -8.98
CA THR A 235 -26.24 31.73 -7.80
C THR A 235 -26.85 30.81 -6.76
N VAL A 236 -26.84 31.24 -5.50
CA VAL A 236 -27.50 30.53 -4.39
C VAL A 236 -29.02 30.41 -4.60
N ALA A 237 -29.66 31.37 -5.27
CA ALA A 237 -31.08 31.28 -5.61
C ALA A 237 -31.36 30.15 -6.63
N GLN A 238 -30.53 30.04 -7.67
CA GLN A 238 -30.56 28.93 -8.62
C GLN A 238 -30.25 27.59 -7.91
N ALA A 239 -29.32 27.59 -6.95
CA ALA A 239 -28.99 26.39 -6.16
C ALA A 239 -30.20 25.82 -5.43
N VAL A 240 -30.95 26.69 -4.74
CA VAL A 240 -32.16 26.30 -3.99
C VAL A 240 -33.27 25.79 -4.93
N GLN A 241 -33.50 26.46 -6.06
CA GLN A 241 -34.47 25.98 -7.06
C GLN A 241 -34.10 24.57 -7.56
N VAL A 242 -32.85 24.36 -7.97
CA VAL A 242 -32.33 23.07 -8.41
C VAL A 242 -32.49 22.00 -7.33
N ALA A 243 -32.26 22.33 -6.06
CA ALA A 243 -32.42 21.38 -4.96
C ALA A 243 -33.89 21.04 -4.65
N HIS A 244 -34.83 21.95 -4.88
CA HIS A 244 -36.26 21.62 -4.85
C HIS A 244 -36.67 20.71 -6.01
N ASP A 245 -36.15 20.96 -7.22
CA ASP A 245 -36.45 20.17 -8.42
C ASP A 245 -35.90 18.72 -8.31
N ILE A 246 -34.74 18.54 -7.68
CA ILE A 246 -34.11 17.23 -7.39
C ILE A 246 -34.70 16.56 -6.14
N GLY A 247 -35.10 17.37 -5.15
CA GLY A 247 -35.47 16.95 -3.81
C GLY A 247 -34.27 16.66 -2.91
N TYR A 248 -34.33 17.13 -1.65
CA TYR A 248 -33.32 16.85 -0.62
C TYR A 248 -33.24 15.37 -0.21
N PRO A 249 -32.11 14.90 0.36
CA PRO A 249 -30.81 15.58 0.44
C PRO A 249 -30.13 15.76 -0.93
N VAL A 250 -29.27 16.77 -1.03
CA VAL A 250 -28.47 17.07 -2.23
C VAL A 250 -26.98 17.20 -1.89
N MET A 251 -26.13 16.98 -2.89
CA MET A 251 -24.67 17.14 -2.80
C MET A 251 -24.24 18.31 -3.67
N ILE A 252 -23.55 19.26 -3.06
CA ILE A 252 -22.80 20.33 -3.72
C ILE A 252 -21.44 19.78 -4.11
N LYS A 253 -21.01 19.96 -5.37
CA LYS A 253 -19.66 19.56 -5.82
C LYS A 253 -18.99 20.67 -6.63
N ALA A 254 -17.67 20.79 -6.48
CA ALA A 254 -16.83 21.57 -7.38
C ALA A 254 -16.68 20.90 -8.76
N SER A 255 -16.73 21.70 -9.84
CA SER A 255 -16.54 21.24 -11.22
C SER A 255 -15.11 20.74 -11.49
N ALA A 256 -14.12 21.40 -10.88
CA ALA A 256 -12.71 21.02 -10.91
C ALA A 256 -12.29 20.31 -9.61
N GLY A 257 -11.25 19.50 -9.70
CA GLY A 257 -10.61 18.84 -8.56
C GLY A 257 -11.22 17.50 -8.15
N GLY A 258 -10.42 16.65 -7.50
CA GLY A 258 -10.79 15.31 -7.03
C GLY A 258 -10.61 15.13 -5.52
N GLY A 259 -10.87 13.91 -5.02
CA GLY A 259 -10.64 13.53 -3.62
C GLY A 259 -11.60 14.19 -2.60
N GLY A 260 -12.78 14.62 -3.03
CA GLY A 260 -13.83 15.17 -2.16
C GLY A 260 -13.64 16.60 -1.66
N LYS A 261 -12.57 17.31 -2.07
CA LYS A 261 -12.41 18.74 -1.77
C LYS A 261 -13.51 19.54 -2.47
N GLY A 262 -14.12 20.49 -1.76
CA GLY A 262 -15.27 21.26 -2.26
C GLY A 262 -16.56 20.45 -2.41
N MET A 263 -16.70 19.30 -1.73
CA MET A 263 -17.94 18.52 -1.69
C MET A 263 -18.66 18.67 -0.34
N ARG A 264 -19.96 18.94 -0.36
CA ARG A 264 -20.79 19.14 0.85
C ARG A 264 -22.20 18.61 0.66
N ILE A 265 -22.72 17.89 1.65
CA ILE A 265 -24.13 17.45 1.69
C ILE A 265 -24.96 18.59 2.29
N ALA A 266 -26.16 18.82 1.74
CA ALA A 266 -27.17 19.67 2.33
C ALA A 266 -28.50 18.90 2.43
N TRP A 267 -29.10 18.92 3.61
CA TRP A 267 -30.42 18.34 3.92
C TRP A 267 -31.54 19.38 3.84
N THR A 268 -31.19 20.67 3.90
CA THR A 268 -32.11 21.80 3.93
C THR A 268 -31.64 22.98 3.09
N ASP A 269 -32.56 23.89 2.75
CA ASP A 269 -32.24 25.17 2.09
C ASP A 269 -31.18 25.99 2.82
N GLN A 270 -31.16 25.93 4.16
CA GLN A 270 -30.24 26.73 4.96
C GLN A 270 -28.81 26.18 4.85
N GLU A 271 -28.66 24.86 5.01
CA GLU A 271 -27.38 24.18 4.80
C GLU A 271 -26.88 24.34 3.36
N LEU A 272 -27.77 24.34 2.38
CA LEU A 272 -27.41 24.56 0.98
C LEU A 272 -26.86 25.97 0.74
N LYS A 273 -27.50 27.01 1.32
CA LYS A 273 -27.05 28.41 1.22
C LYS A 273 -25.65 28.58 1.82
N GLU A 274 -25.42 28.03 2.99
CA GLU A 274 -24.14 28.08 3.70
C GLU A 274 -23.07 27.24 2.97
N GLY A 275 -23.41 26.00 2.62
CA GLY A 275 -22.54 25.05 1.94
C GLY A 275 -22.09 25.54 0.56
N TYR A 276 -22.95 26.22 -0.21
CA TYR A 276 -22.62 26.74 -1.54
C TYR A 276 -21.51 27.80 -1.46
N VAL A 277 -21.64 28.76 -0.54
CA VAL A 277 -20.63 29.82 -0.35
C VAL A 277 -19.28 29.23 0.07
N LEU A 278 -19.29 28.27 1.00
CA LEU A 278 -18.08 27.62 1.46
C LEU A 278 -17.42 26.76 0.36
N ALA A 279 -18.20 25.97 -0.38
CA ALA A 279 -17.70 25.15 -1.49
C ALA A 279 -17.12 26.01 -2.61
N GLN A 280 -17.72 27.17 -2.91
CA GLN A 280 -17.21 28.10 -3.93
C GLN A 280 -15.86 28.69 -3.53
N GLN A 281 -15.73 29.15 -2.28
CA GLN A 281 -14.47 29.68 -1.74
C GLN A 281 -13.36 28.61 -1.70
N GLU A 282 -13.70 27.41 -1.25
CA GLU A 282 -12.80 26.27 -1.16
C GLU A 282 -12.30 25.83 -2.56
N SER A 283 -13.20 25.70 -3.52
CA SER A 283 -12.86 25.37 -4.92
C SER A 283 -11.97 26.42 -5.56
N ARG A 284 -12.31 27.71 -5.39
CA ARG A 284 -11.54 28.83 -5.94
C ARG A 284 -10.13 28.92 -5.34
N PHE A 285 -9.98 28.63 -4.05
CA PHE A 285 -8.68 28.60 -3.38
C PHE A 285 -7.84 27.37 -3.78
N ALA A 286 -8.46 26.19 -3.90
CA ALA A 286 -7.77 24.93 -4.18
C ALA A 286 -7.43 24.71 -5.66
N PHE A 287 -8.28 25.17 -6.58
CA PHE A 287 -8.24 24.82 -8.00
C PHE A 287 -8.29 26.03 -8.95
N GLY A 288 -8.52 27.25 -8.44
CA GLY A 288 -8.68 28.45 -9.27
C GLY A 288 -10.01 28.50 -10.05
N ASP A 289 -10.92 27.57 -9.79
CA ASP A 289 -12.22 27.40 -10.45
C ASP A 289 -13.34 27.55 -9.42
N ASP A 290 -14.36 28.38 -9.69
CA ASP A 290 -15.50 28.64 -8.81
C ASP A 290 -16.83 28.09 -9.34
N ARG A 291 -16.79 27.25 -10.39
CA ARG A 291 -17.94 26.54 -10.95
C ARG A 291 -18.40 25.41 -10.03
N LEU A 292 -19.66 25.48 -9.57
CA LEU A 292 -20.31 24.45 -8.77
C LEU A 292 -21.44 23.76 -9.52
N LEU A 293 -21.71 22.51 -9.15
CA LEU A 293 -22.83 21.68 -9.60
C LEU A 293 -23.57 21.07 -8.40
N ILE A 294 -24.85 20.75 -8.59
CA ILE A 294 -25.73 20.18 -7.54
C ILE A 294 -26.39 18.93 -8.08
N GLU A 295 -26.28 17.85 -7.31
CA GLU A 295 -26.75 16.52 -7.64
C GLU A 295 -27.56 15.93 -6.49
N LYS A 296 -28.41 14.94 -6.78
CA LYS A 296 -29.04 14.13 -5.75
C LYS A 296 -27.97 13.47 -4.88
N TYR A 297 -28.12 13.58 -3.56
CA TYR A 297 -27.33 12.75 -2.66
C TYR A 297 -27.95 11.35 -2.62
N ILE A 298 -27.16 10.34 -2.98
CA ILE A 298 -27.54 8.94 -2.87
C ILE A 298 -27.20 8.49 -1.45
N GLU A 299 -28.20 8.02 -0.70
CA GLU A 299 -28.01 7.54 0.66
C GLU A 299 -27.44 6.11 0.66
N GLN A 300 -26.53 5.82 1.59
CA GLN A 300 -25.79 4.54 1.68
C GLN A 300 -25.22 4.01 0.34
N PRO A 301 -24.55 4.85 -0.49
CA PRO A 301 -24.13 4.41 -1.80
C PRO A 301 -22.91 3.50 -1.71
N ARG A 302 -22.86 2.51 -2.60
CA ARG A 302 -21.66 1.73 -2.90
C ARG A 302 -20.87 2.39 -4.01
N HIS A 303 -19.55 2.32 -3.92
CA HIS A 303 -18.66 2.74 -4.99
C HIS A 303 -18.28 1.50 -5.79
N ILE A 304 -18.85 1.34 -6.98
CA ILE A 304 -18.60 0.19 -7.85
C ILE A 304 -18.15 0.71 -9.22
N GLU A 305 -17.08 0.13 -9.75
CA GLU A 305 -16.41 0.65 -10.94
C GLU A 305 -16.14 -0.45 -11.98
N ILE A 306 -16.24 -0.07 -13.25
CA ILE A 306 -16.02 -0.96 -14.38
C ILE A 306 -14.66 -0.68 -15.00
N GLN A 307 -13.80 -1.71 -15.03
CA GLN A 307 -12.57 -1.69 -15.81
C GLN A 307 -12.92 -1.80 -17.29
N VAL A 308 -12.45 -0.85 -18.11
CA VAL A 308 -12.53 -0.93 -19.57
C VAL A 308 -11.15 -1.08 -20.18
N LEU A 309 -11.09 -1.80 -21.30
CA LEU A 309 -9.93 -1.86 -22.19
C LEU A 309 -10.37 -1.43 -23.59
N GLY A 310 -9.59 -0.56 -24.23
CA GLY A 310 -9.82 -0.12 -25.60
C GLY A 310 -8.56 -0.13 -26.47
N ASP A 311 -8.73 -0.12 -27.78
CA ASP A 311 -7.65 0.03 -28.76
C ASP A 311 -7.79 1.28 -29.65
N SER A 312 -6.79 1.49 -30.51
CA SER A 312 -6.81 2.60 -31.48
C SER A 312 -7.67 2.31 -32.72
N HIS A 313 -8.42 1.19 -32.75
CA HIS A 313 -9.27 0.74 -33.85
C HIS A 313 -10.77 0.90 -33.54
N GLY A 314 -11.10 1.44 -32.36
CA GLY A 314 -12.48 1.66 -31.91
C GLY A 314 -13.12 0.44 -31.22
N HIS A 315 -12.34 -0.62 -30.97
CA HIS A 315 -12.80 -1.73 -30.13
C HIS A 315 -12.62 -1.36 -28.66
N ALA A 316 -13.64 -1.66 -27.85
CA ALA A 316 -13.56 -1.59 -26.40
C ALA A 316 -14.44 -2.68 -25.77
N ILE A 317 -13.94 -3.25 -24.68
CA ILE A 317 -14.57 -4.29 -23.85
C ILE A 317 -14.54 -3.86 -22.37
N TYR A 318 -15.43 -4.42 -21.55
CA TYR A 318 -15.36 -4.33 -20.09
C TYR A 318 -14.82 -5.63 -19.48
N LEU A 319 -14.11 -5.49 -18.37
CA LEU A 319 -13.73 -6.58 -17.47
C LEU A 319 -14.63 -6.52 -16.21
N PRO A 320 -14.65 -7.57 -15.36
CA PRO A 320 -15.45 -7.60 -14.14
C PRO A 320 -15.26 -6.37 -13.25
N GLU A 321 -16.34 -5.98 -12.57
CA GLU A 321 -16.37 -4.79 -11.73
C GLU A 321 -15.49 -4.93 -10.49
N ARG A 322 -15.13 -3.78 -9.91
CA ARG A 322 -14.54 -3.71 -8.58
C ARG A 322 -15.47 -2.94 -7.64
N GLU A 323 -15.68 -3.44 -6.43
CA GLU A 323 -16.31 -2.68 -5.36
C GLU A 323 -15.25 -2.06 -4.45
N CYS A 324 -15.25 -0.72 -4.39
CA CYS A 324 -14.29 0.10 -3.65
C CYS A 324 -14.97 0.86 -2.50
N SER A 325 -16.10 0.35 -2.01
CA SER A 325 -16.93 1.00 -0.99
C SER A 325 -16.22 1.21 0.35
N ILE A 326 -15.17 0.45 0.68
CA ILE A 326 -14.42 0.63 1.92
C ILE A 326 -13.38 1.74 1.71
N GLN A 327 -13.77 2.96 2.06
CA GLN A 327 -12.95 4.16 1.87
C GLN A 327 -12.94 5.07 3.11
N ARG A 328 -11.81 5.76 3.33
CA ARG A 328 -11.60 6.76 4.39
C ARG A 328 -11.51 8.15 3.76
N ARG A 329 -12.50 9.03 3.99
CA ARG A 329 -12.51 10.41 3.42
C ARG A 329 -12.24 10.43 1.89
N ASN A 330 -12.85 9.50 1.16
CA ASN A 330 -12.67 9.27 -0.30
C ASN A 330 -11.31 8.68 -0.74
N GLN A 331 -10.44 8.26 0.18
CA GLN A 331 -9.29 7.40 -0.10
C GLN A 331 -9.75 5.94 0.00
N LYS A 332 -9.64 5.17 -1.09
CA LYS A 332 -9.98 3.73 -1.10
C LYS A 332 -9.00 2.95 -0.19
N VAL A 333 -9.48 1.92 0.50
CA VAL A 333 -8.72 1.19 1.55
C VAL A 333 -8.78 -0.33 1.38
N ILE A 334 -9.97 -0.86 1.06
CA ILE A 334 -10.17 -2.25 0.64
C ILE A 334 -11.04 -2.25 -0.62
N GLU A 335 -10.64 -3.08 -1.57
CA GLU A 335 -11.26 -3.28 -2.86
C GLU A 335 -11.50 -4.76 -3.10
N GLU A 336 -12.57 -5.11 -3.80
CA GLU A 336 -12.83 -6.51 -4.17
C GLU A 336 -13.41 -6.63 -5.58
N SER A 337 -13.18 -7.77 -6.22
CA SER A 337 -13.76 -8.11 -7.52
C SER A 337 -14.20 -9.58 -7.51
N PRO A 338 -15.44 -9.92 -7.94
CA PRO A 338 -16.54 -9.00 -8.28
C PRO A 338 -17.14 -8.27 -7.05
N SER A 339 -18.21 -7.49 -7.25
CA SER A 339 -19.02 -6.93 -6.17
C SER A 339 -19.97 -7.98 -5.60
N VAL A 340 -20.09 -8.00 -4.27
CA VAL A 340 -21.07 -8.82 -3.53
C VAL A 340 -22.51 -8.28 -3.64
N HIS A 341 -22.67 -7.03 -4.09
CA HIS A 341 -23.98 -6.38 -4.19
C HIS A 341 -24.69 -6.63 -5.51
N LEU A 342 -23.95 -6.73 -6.62
CA LEU A 342 -24.51 -6.82 -7.97
C LEU A 342 -25.03 -8.22 -8.32
N ASP A 343 -26.16 -8.25 -9.03
CA ASP A 343 -26.56 -9.40 -9.84
C ASP A 343 -25.98 -9.28 -11.27
N GLU A 344 -26.08 -10.38 -12.03
CA GLU A 344 -25.50 -10.48 -13.37
C GLU A 344 -26.14 -9.49 -14.36
N ALA A 345 -27.45 -9.24 -14.24
CA ALA A 345 -28.14 -8.29 -15.12
C ALA A 345 -27.66 -6.85 -14.90
N THR A 346 -27.46 -6.45 -13.63
CA THR A 346 -26.92 -5.14 -13.29
C THR A 346 -25.45 -5.02 -13.72
N ARG A 347 -24.64 -6.06 -13.48
CA ARG A 347 -23.24 -6.15 -13.92
C ARG A 347 -23.11 -5.96 -15.43
N GLN A 348 -23.88 -6.70 -16.22
CA GLN A 348 -23.91 -6.57 -17.68
C GLN A 348 -24.32 -5.15 -18.11
N ALA A 349 -25.41 -4.60 -17.53
CA ALA A 349 -25.88 -3.26 -17.87
C ALA A 349 -24.84 -2.15 -17.56
N MET A 350 -24.13 -2.26 -16.43
CA MET A 350 -23.03 -1.35 -16.09
C MET A 350 -21.86 -1.48 -17.06
N GLY A 351 -21.49 -2.72 -17.42
CA GLY A 351 -20.43 -3.02 -18.38
C GLY A 351 -20.70 -2.46 -19.78
N GLU A 352 -21.91 -2.70 -20.31
CA GLU A 352 -22.34 -2.21 -21.61
C GLU A 352 -22.40 -0.68 -21.68
N GLN A 353 -22.89 -0.01 -20.63
CA GLN A 353 -22.88 1.45 -20.55
C GLN A 353 -21.45 2.01 -20.45
N ALA A 354 -20.55 1.36 -19.69
CA ALA A 354 -19.15 1.76 -19.62
C ALA A 354 -18.42 1.64 -20.97
N VAL A 355 -18.66 0.55 -21.72
CA VAL A 355 -18.12 0.38 -23.08
C VAL A 355 -18.72 1.39 -24.06
N THR A 356 -20.01 1.73 -23.93
CA THR A 356 -20.65 2.73 -24.78
C THR A 356 -20.01 4.11 -24.58
N LEU A 357 -19.75 4.51 -23.33
CA LEU A 357 -19.01 5.75 -23.01
C LEU A 357 -17.58 5.72 -23.55
N ALA A 358 -16.85 4.62 -23.32
CA ALA A 358 -15.49 4.45 -23.83
C ALA A 358 -15.42 4.60 -25.36
N LYS A 359 -16.37 3.99 -26.09
CA LYS A 359 -16.48 4.15 -27.56
C LYS A 359 -16.81 5.58 -27.98
N HIS A 360 -17.72 6.27 -27.28
CA HIS A 360 -18.07 7.66 -27.58
C HIS A 360 -16.85 8.60 -27.48
N VAL A 361 -15.96 8.37 -26.50
CA VAL A 361 -14.73 9.15 -26.33
C VAL A 361 -13.50 8.52 -27.01
N ASN A 362 -13.70 7.61 -27.98
CA ASN A 362 -12.65 6.91 -28.72
C ASN A 362 -11.51 6.42 -27.81
N TYR A 363 -11.89 5.83 -26.68
CA TYR A 363 -10.98 5.52 -25.59
C TYR A 363 -10.06 4.34 -25.95
N ASN A 364 -8.77 4.52 -25.72
CA ASN A 364 -7.75 3.52 -25.96
C ASN A 364 -6.93 3.27 -24.67
N SER A 365 -6.26 2.11 -24.59
CA SER A 365 -5.59 1.61 -23.39
C SER A 365 -6.57 1.24 -22.27
N ALA A 366 -6.09 1.12 -21.02
CA ALA A 366 -6.92 0.83 -19.85
C ALA A 366 -7.56 2.11 -19.28
N GLY A 367 -8.79 2.00 -18.79
CA GLY A 367 -9.52 3.08 -18.11
C GLY A 367 -10.52 2.52 -17.12
N THR A 368 -11.14 3.36 -16.30
CA THR A 368 -12.16 2.90 -15.35
C THR A 368 -13.31 3.88 -15.26
N VAL A 369 -14.53 3.38 -15.41
CA VAL A 369 -15.78 4.13 -15.27
C VAL A 369 -16.30 3.88 -13.86
N GLU A 370 -16.33 4.92 -13.02
CA GLU A 370 -16.77 4.84 -11.63
C GLU A 370 -18.28 5.13 -11.54
N PHE A 371 -19.02 4.29 -10.80
CA PHE A 371 -20.44 4.44 -10.54
C PHE A 371 -20.73 4.49 -9.03
N LEU A 372 -21.78 5.24 -8.66
CA LEU A 372 -22.46 5.09 -7.39
C LEU A 372 -23.66 4.17 -7.58
N VAL A 373 -23.76 3.12 -6.76
CA VAL A 373 -24.85 2.14 -6.81
C VAL A 373 -25.63 2.19 -5.50
N ASP A 374 -26.95 2.30 -5.58
CA ASP A 374 -27.84 2.35 -4.41
C ASP A 374 -28.25 0.96 -3.90
N ALA A 375 -29.02 0.92 -2.81
CA ALA A 375 -29.51 -0.31 -2.20
C ALA A 375 -30.46 -1.13 -3.11
N GLN A 376 -31.07 -0.48 -4.12
CA GLN A 376 -31.98 -1.09 -5.10
C GLN A 376 -31.27 -1.49 -6.40
N ARG A 377 -29.93 -1.35 -6.46
CA ARG A 377 -29.08 -1.59 -7.64
C ARG A 377 -29.27 -0.59 -8.79
N ASN A 378 -29.90 0.56 -8.56
CA ASN A 378 -29.80 1.66 -9.52
C ASN A 378 -28.35 2.20 -9.46
N PHE A 379 -27.74 2.36 -10.63
CA PHE A 379 -26.36 2.79 -10.77
C PHE A 379 -26.27 4.10 -11.55
N TYR A 380 -25.36 4.97 -11.14
CA TYR A 380 -25.21 6.32 -11.66
C TYR A 380 -23.75 6.71 -11.86
N PHE A 381 -23.41 7.21 -13.05
CA PHE A 381 -22.07 7.64 -13.43
C PHE A 381 -21.54 8.75 -12.52
N LEU A 382 -20.39 8.48 -11.90
CA LEU A 382 -19.66 9.42 -11.06
C LEU A 382 -18.67 10.21 -11.93
N GLU A 383 -17.64 9.52 -12.43
CA GLU A 383 -16.58 10.01 -13.32
C GLU A 383 -15.88 8.86 -14.07
N MET A 384 -14.93 9.16 -14.95
CA MET A 384 -14.08 8.16 -15.61
C MET A 384 -12.62 8.51 -15.39
N ASN A 385 -11.87 7.64 -14.72
CA ASN A 385 -10.44 7.77 -14.52
C ASN A 385 -9.72 7.31 -15.79
N THR A 386 -8.94 8.20 -16.40
CA THR A 386 -8.38 8.03 -17.75
C THR A 386 -6.98 7.41 -17.71
N ARG A 387 -6.86 6.34 -16.94
CA ARG A 387 -5.60 5.69 -16.57
C ARG A 387 -5.85 4.28 -16.03
N LEU A 388 -4.77 3.54 -15.79
CA LEU A 388 -4.81 2.36 -14.93
C LEU A 388 -5.22 2.76 -13.50
N GLN A 389 -6.11 1.99 -12.86
CA GLN A 389 -6.42 2.17 -11.43
C GLN A 389 -5.34 1.51 -10.55
N VAL A 390 -5.27 1.91 -9.29
CA VAL A 390 -4.30 1.35 -8.32
C VAL A 390 -4.64 -0.11 -8.06
N GLU A 391 -5.92 -0.32 -7.80
CA GLU A 391 -6.70 -1.54 -7.52
C GLU A 391 -6.96 -2.44 -8.75
N HIS A 392 -6.25 -2.23 -9.87
CA HIS A 392 -6.33 -3.16 -11.00
C HIS A 392 -6.00 -4.63 -10.68
N PRO A 393 -5.13 -5.00 -9.70
CA PRO A 393 -4.78 -6.39 -9.43
C PRO A 393 -5.95 -7.31 -9.08
N VAL A 394 -7.03 -6.83 -8.45
CA VAL A 394 -8.20 -7.69 -8.20
C VAL A 394 -8.90 -8.09 -9.51
N THR A 395 -8.92 -7.21 -10.51
CA THR A 395 -9.41 -7.54 -11.86
C THR A 395 -8.46 -8.51 -12.57
N GLU A 396 -7.14 -8.34 -12.42
CA GLU A 396 -6.15 -9.27 -12.98
C GLU A 396 -6.30 -10.68 -12.40
N TYR A 397 -6.58 -10.79 -11.10
CA TYR A 397 -6.81 -12.08 -10.46
C TYR A 397 -8.04 -12.82 -11.00
N VAL A 398 -9.19 -12.17 -11.08
CA VAL A 398 -10.42 -12.85 -11.54
C VAL A 398 -10.44 -13.12 -13.06
N THR A 399 -9.71 -12.33 -13.86
CA THR A 399 -9.66 -12.51 -15.32
C THR A 399 -8.46 -13.30 -15.83
N GLY A 400 -7.37 -13.37 -15.08
CA GLY A 400 -6.09 -13.92 -15.54
C GLY A 400 -5.31 -12.99 -16.49
N LEU A 401 -5.76 -11.75 -16.70
CA LEU A 401 -5.14 -10.80 -17.63
C LEU A 401 -4.11 -9.91 -16.94
N ASP A 402 -2.98 -9.66 -17.59
CA ASP A 402 -2.05 -8.57 -17.24
C ASP A 402 -2.52 -7.28 -17.96
N LEU A 403 -3.04 -6.30 -17.21
CA LEU A 403 -3.56 -5.08 -17.82
C LEU A 403 -2.44 -4.19 -18.37
N VAL A 404 -1.25 -4.21 -17.77
CA VAL A 404 -0.09 -3.45 -18.30
C VAL A 404 0.34 -4.02 -19.65
N GLU A 405 0.28 -5.35 -19.83
CA GLU A 405 0.50 -5.99 -21.13
C GLU A 405 -0.53 -5.52 -22.17
N GLN A 406 -1.82 -5.51 -21.83
CA GLN A 406 -2.87 -5.01 -22.73
C GLN A 406 -2.70 -3.52 -23.07
N MET A 407 -2.30 -2.70 -22.09
CA MET A 407 -1.97 -1.29 -22.31
C MET A 407 -0.82 -1.12 -23.31
N LEU A 408 0.23 -1.95 -23.21
CA LEU A 408 1.40 -1.92 -24.11
C LEU A 408 1.04 -2.37 -25.53
N TYR A 409 0.20 -3.40 -25.72
CA TYR A 409 -0.29 -3.78 -27.05
C TYR A 409 -1.15 -2.68 -27.69
N SER A 410 -2.10 -2.12 -26.94
CA SER A 410 -2.97 -1.03 -27.39
C SER A 410 -2.17 0.22 -27.77
N ALA A 411 -1.15 0.58 -26.98
CA ALA A 411 -0.24 1.67 -27.28
C ALA A 411 0.61 1.41 -28.54
N ALA A 412 1.06 0.17 -28.76
CA ALA A 412 1.77 -0.25 -29.97
C ALA A 412 0.87 -0.38 -31.22
N GLY A 413 -0.44 -0.11 -31.08
CA GLY A 413 -1.39 -0.10 -32.21
C GLY A 413 -1.94 -1.47 -32.59
N TYR A 414 -1.74 -2.50 -31.77
CA TYR A 414 -2.43 -3.77 -31.97
C TYR A 414 -3.93 -3.63 -31.64
N PRO A 415 -4.83 -4.32 -32.37
CA PRO A 415 -6.20 -4.48 -31.94
C PRO A 415 -6.27 -5.37 -30.68
N LEU A 416 -7.31 -5.19 -29.88
CA LEU A 416 -7.63 -6.11 -28.78
C LEU A 416 -7.79 -7.53 -29.34
N ALA A 417 -7.08 -8.49 -28.74
CA ALA A 417 -7.15 -9.90 -29.13
C ALA A 417 -8.35 -10.65 -28.50
N LEU A 418 -9.06 -9.99 -27.58
CA LEU A 418 -10.20 -10.52 -26.83
C LEU A 418 -11.47 -9.81 -27.28
N GLU A 419 -12.54 -10.57 -27.48
CA GLU A 419 -13.90 -10.05 -27.53
C GLU A 419 -14.58 -10.14 -26.15
N GLN A 420 -15.74 -9.50 -26.00
CA GLN A 420 -16.46 -9.46 -24.71
C GLN A 420 -16.84 -10.86 -24.20
N ALA A 421 -17.02 -11.83 -25.10
CA ALA A 421 -17.34 -13.22 -24.77
C ALA A 421 -16.14 -14.04 -24.26
N ASP A 422 -14.90 -13.58 -24.49
CA ASP A 422 -13.68 -14.24 -24.01
C ASP A 422 -13.34 -13.84 -22.56
N VAL A 423 -13.97 -12.79 -22.05
CA VAL A 423 -13.76 -12.28 -20.70
C VAL A 423 -14.42 -13.23 -19.69
N THR A 424 -13.60 -13.96 -18.94
CA THR A 424 -14.06 -14.84 -17.85
C THR A 424 -13.85 -14.19 -16.48
N MET A 425 -14.60 -14.68 -15.49
CA MET A 425 -14.55 -14.22 -14.10
C MET A 425 -14.44 -15.44 -13.18
N ASN A 426 -13.23 -15.70 -12.67
CA ASN A 426 -12.89 -16.92 -11.96
C ASN A 426 -12.57 -16.62 -10.48
N GLY A 427 -13.43 -17.11 -9.59
CA GLY A 427 -13.27 -16.93 -8.14
C GLY A 427 -13.56 -15.50 -7.68
N TRP A 428 -12.87 -15.09 -6.61
CA TRP A 428 -13.00 -13.78 -5.98
C TRP A 428 -11.61 -13.25 -5.60
N ALA A 429 -11.40 -11.96 -5.77
CA ALA A 429 -10.16 -11.28 -5.38
C ALA A 429 -10.45 -10.11 -4.42
N MET A 430 -9.51 -9.86 -3.52
CA MET A 430 -9.57 -8.76 -2.55
C MET A 430 -8.21 -8.08 -2.45
N GLU A 431 -8.18 -6.76 -2.47
CA GLU A 431 -7.00 -5.93 -2.25
C GLU A 431 -7.16 -5.12 -0.96
N ALA A 432 -6.06 -4.95 -0.24
CA ALA A 432 -5.95 -4.11 0.93
C ALA A 432 -4.74 -3.19 0.79
N ARG A 433 -4.98 -1.87 0.81
CA ARG A 433 -3.92 -0.86 0.67
C ARG A 433 -3.16 -0.71 1.99
N VAL A 434 -1.95 -1.25 2.05
CA VAL A 434 -1.07 -1.14 3.21
C VAL A 434 -0.40 0.23 3.22
N TYR A 435 -0.92 1.12 4.05
CA TYR A 435 -0.50 2.49 4.21
C TYR A 435 0.39 2.67 5.45
N ALA A 436 1.40 3.53 5.31
CA ALA A 436 2.15 4.10 6.41
C ALA A 436 1.31 5.16 7.15
N GLU A 437 0.26 4.72 7.83
CA GLU A 437 -0.70 5.56 8.56
C GLU A 437 -1.00 5.00 9.95
N ASP A 438 -1.22 5.89 10.91
CA ASP A 438 -1.75 5.55 12.24
C ASP A 438 -3.25 5.23 12.12
N PRO A 439 -3.72 3.99 12.40
CA PRO A 439 -5.14 3.64 12.28
C PRO A 439 -6.03 4.26 13.36
N GLU A 440 -5.48 4.72 14.50
CA GLU A 440 -6.25 5.42 15.53
C GLU A 440 -6.47 6.89 15.17
N LYS A 441 -5.43 7.58 14.65
CA LYS A 441 -5.49 9.02 14.36
C LYS A 441 -5.71 9.36 12.89
N TYR A 442 -5.56 8.36 12.02
CA TYR A 442 -5.52 8.49 10.56
C TYR A 442 -4.51 9.52 10.04
N LEU A 443 -3.37 9.63 10.76
CA LEU A 443 -2.26 10.51 10.43
C LEU A 443 -1.18 9.73 9.66
N PRO A 444 -0.56 10.31 8.62
CA PRO A 444 0.55 9.67 7.94
C PRO A 444 1.78 9.52 8.83
N SER A 445 2.48 8.40 8.65
CA SER A 445 3.72 8.03 9.33
C SER A 445 4.86 8.03 8.32
N VAL A 446 5.96 8.71 8.63
CA VAL A 446 7.16 8.71 7.79
C VAL A 446 8.36 8.28 8.63
N GLY A 447 9.35 7.67 7.99
CA GLY A 447 10.48 7.08 8.70
C GLY A 447 11.08 5.91 7.93
N ARG A 448 12.05 5.25 8.55
CA ARG A 448 12.74 4.11 7.96
C ARG A 448 12.04 2.82 8.33
N LEU A 449 11.82 1.94 7.35
CA LEU A 449 11.41 0.56 7.57
C LEU A 449 12.60 -0.18 8.22
N LEU A 450 12.51 -0.42 9.53
CA LEU A 450 13.54 -1.13 10.31
C LEU A 450 13.43 -2.64 10.14
N THR A 451 12.20 -3.14 9.93
CA THR A 451 11.91 -4.51 9.55
C THR A 451 10.76 -4.49 8.56
N TYR A 452 10.89 -5.25 7.48
CA TYR A 452 9.84 -5.35 6.47
C TYR A 452 9.82 -6.77 5.89
N GLN A 453 8.80 -7.53 6.28
CA GLN A 453 8.54 -8.88 5.79
C GLN A 453 7.10 -8.95 5.27
N GLU A 454 6.96 -9.07 3.96
CA GLU A 454 5.69 -9.36 3.29
C GLU A 454 5.18 -10.76 3.69
N PRO A 455 3.85 -10.99 3.69
CA PRO A 455 3.27 -12.26 4.08
C PRO A 455 3.72 -13.40 3.16
N TRP A 456 3.85 -14.59 3.72
CA TRP A 456 4.51 -15.69 3.03
C TRP A 456 3.66 -16.15 1.83
N THR A 457 4.22 -16.11 0.63
CA THR A 457 3.64 -16.79 -0.52
C THR A 457 4.06 -18.26 -0.46
N THR A 458 3.15 -19.15 -0.02
CA THR A 458 3.39 -20.59 -0.06
C THR A 458 3.25 -21.12 -1.49
N ASN A 459 4.19 -20.73 -2.35
CA ASN A 459 4.62 -21.45 -3.54
C ASN A 459 6.00 -20.90 -3.93
N THR A 460 6.91 -21.81 -4.25
CA THR A 460 8.24 -21.48 -4.79
C THR A 460 8.08 -20.83 -6.16
N ASP A 461 8.19 -19.51 -6.20
CA ASP A 461 9.03 -18.73 -7.12
C ASP A 461 8.74 -17.23 -6.96
N GLU A 462 9.78 -16.40 -6.97
CA GLU A 462 9.67 -14.92 -7.04
C GLU A 462 9.29 -14.43 -8.44
N ASN A 463 8.91 -15.36 -9.33
CA ASN A 463 8.55 -15.09 -10.70
C ASN A 463 7.04 -15.24 -10.90
N TYR A 464 6.50 -14.41 -11.80
CA TYR A 464 5.31 -14.73 -12.58
C TYR A 464 5.65 -15.84 -13.63
N ASN A 465 6.30 -16.91 -13.16
CA ASN A 465 6.77 -18.03 -13.97
C ASN A 465 5.58 -18.87 -14.38
N ILE A 466 5.29 -18.81 -15.69
CA ILE A 466 4.40 -19.75 -16.37
C ILE A 466 5.28 -20.95 -16.74
N ASP A 467 5.93 -21.56 -15.74
CA ASP A 467 6.80 -22.72 -15.93
C ASP A 467 5.93 -23.96 -15.76
N GLU A 468 5.49 -24.52 -16.90
CA GLU A 468 4.79 -25.81 -16.97
C GLU A 468 5.76 -26.98 -16.72
N GLU A 469 6.23 -27.17 -15.49
CA GLU A 469 6.82 -28.46 -15.10
C GLU A 469 5.75 -29.46 -14.65
N ASP A 470 5.68 -30.59 -15.36
CA ASP A 470 4.97 -31.83 -15.01
C ASP A 470 3.45 -31.75 -14.80
N GLY A 471 2.72 -31.19 -15.78
CA GLY A 471 1.31 -31.55 -16.07
C GLY A 471 0.28 -31.31 -14.95
N LYS A 472 0.67 -30.61 -13.88
CA LYS A 472 -0.22 -30.11 -12.84
C LYS A 472 -0.74 -28.75 -13.28
N GLN A 473 -2.04 -28.54 -13.14
CA GLN A 473 -2.64 -27.23 -13.34
C GLN A 473 -1.90 -26.21 -12.48
N GLN A 474 -1.34 -25.16 -13.09
CA GLN A 474 -0.67 -24.07 -12.39
C GLN A 474 -1.67 -23.45 -11.39
N GLN A 475 -1.45 -23.68 -10.10
CA GLN A 475 -2.30 -23.10 -9.07
C GLN A 475 -1.98 -21.61 -8.98
N GLN A 476 -2.96 -20.79 -9.36
CA GLN A 476 -2.88 -19.33 -9.24
C GLN A 476 -2.49 -18.95 -7.81
N GLN A 477 -1.43 -18.16 -7.66
CA GLN A 477 -0.86 -17.81 -6.37
C GLN A 477 -1.89 -17.03 -5.54
N GLN A 478 -2.43 -17.61 -4.46
CA GLN A 478 -3.53 -17.03 -3.67
C GLN A 478 -3.21 -15.67 -2.99
N ARG A 479 -1.95 -15.21 -3.04
CA ARG A 479 -1.46 -13.97 -2.43
C ARG A 479 -0.45 -13.28 -3.34
N ARG A 480 -0.55 -11.96 -3.49
CA ARG A 480 0.39 -11.11 -4.24
C ARG A 480 0.65 -9.82 -3.46
N CYS A 481 1.91 -9.38 -3.48
CA CYS A 481 2.32 -8.08 -2.95
C CYS A 481 2.87 -7.22 -4.10
N ASP A 482 2.16 -6.15 -4.43
CA ASP A 482 2.67 -5.10 -5.31
C ASP A 482 3.26 -4.00 -4.42
N SER A 483 4.59 -4.03 -4.21
CA SER A 483 5.31 -3.13 -3.31
C SER A 483 6.38 -2.28 -4.01
N GLY A 484 6.61 -1.10 -3.45
CA GLY A 484 7.64 -0.14 -3.88
C GLY A 484 8.82 -0.02 -2.91
N PHE A 485 8.83 -0.82 -1.85
CA PHE A 485 9.71 -0.68 -0.69
C PHE A 485 10.29 -2.03 -0.28
N THR A 486 11.46 -2.00 0.35
CA THR A 486 12.12 -3.15 0.99
C THR A 486 12.64 -2.75 2.37
N GLU A 487 13.06 -3.74 3.17
CA GLU A 487 13.67 -3.46 4.48
C GLU A 487 14.84 -2.46 4.37
N GLY A 488 14.88 -1.49 5.28
CA GLY A 488 15.85 -0.41 5.27
C GLY A 488 15.47 0.80 4.39
N SER A 489 14.43 0.70 3.56
CA SER A 489 13.88 1.83 2.79
C SER A 489 13.30 2.94 3.69
N THR A 490 13.19 4.16 3.17
CA THR A 490 12.62 5.31 3.90
C THR A 490 11.35 5.81 3.23
N ILE A 491 10.29 5.97 4.01
CA ILE A 491 9.06 6.65 3.62
C ILE A 491 9.29 8.16 3.80
N HIS A 492 9.07 8.90 2.72
CA HIS A 492 9.32 10.34 2.60
C HIS A 492 8.00 11.12 2.59
N VAL A 493 7.99 12.33 3.14
CA VAL A 493 6.76 13.12 3.35
C VAL A 493 6.22 13.78 2.06
N GLU A 494 7.06 13.83 1.02
CA GLU A 494 6.80 14.40 -0.30
C GLU A 494 5.86 13.53 -1.16
N TYR A 495 5.69 12.25 -0.80
CA TYR A 495 5.01 11.24 -1.61
C TYR A 495 3.82 10.60 -0.88
N ASP A 496 3.18 9.65 -1.56
CA ASP A 496 2.03 8.89 -1.07
C ASP A 496 2.47 7.84 0.00
N PRO A 497 1.67 7.60 1.07
CA PRO A 497 2.02 6.65 2.12
C PRO A 497 1.82 5.17 1.75
N LEU A 498 1.35 4.83 0.54
CA LEU A 498 1.16 3.44 0.11
C LEU A 498 2.49 2.68 0.08
N ILE A 499 2.64 1.71 0.98
CA ILE A 499 3.81 0.82 1.06
C ILE A 499 3.67 -0.32 0.05
N CYS A 500 2.50 -0.95 0.05
CA CYS A 500 2.20 -2.15 -0.71
C CYS A 500 0.69 -2.29 -0.93
N LYS A 501 0.29 -2.87 -2.06
CA LYS A 501 -1.05 -3.44 -2.25
C LYS A 501 -0.94 -4.93 -1.95
N LEU A 502 -1.54 -5.37 -0.86
CA LEU A 502 -1.68 -6.79 -0.56
C LEU A 502 -2.95 -7.28 -1.24
N VAL A 503 -2.84 -8.31 -2.07
CA VAL A 503 -3.94 -8.83 -2.88
C VAL A 503 -4.07 -10.32 -2.63
N THR A 504 -5.30 -10.82 -2.45
CA THR A 504 -5.58 -12.25 -2.29
C THR A 504 -6.66 -12.73 -3.24
N HIS A 505 -6.68 -14.04 -3.47
CA HIS A 505 -7.65 -14.72 -4.34
C HIS A 505 -8.10 -16.04 -3.74
N GLY A 506 -9.36 -16.41 -4.01
CA GLY A 506 -9.96 -17.67 -3.60
C GLY A 506 -11.07 -18.09 -4.57
N LYS A 507 -11.57 -19.33 -4.44
CA LYS A 507 -12.69 -19.83 -5.28
C LYS A 507 -13.99 -19.07 -5.04
N ASP A 508 -14.11 -18.44 -3.87
CA ASP A 508 -15.24 -17.66 -3.41
C ASP A 508 -14.76 -16.52 -2.50
N ARG A 509 -15.68 -15.60 -2.17
CA ARG A 509 -15.41 -14.43 -1.34
C ARG A 509 -14.88 -14.78 0.05
N GLN A 510 -15.30 -15.90 0.63
CA GLN A 510 -14.89 -16.30 1.99
C GLN A 510 -13.44 -16.78 1.97
N GLU A 511 -13.05 -17.62 1.01
CA GLU A 511 -11.66 -18.05 0.88
C GLU A 511 -10.70 -16.87 0.60
N ALA A 512 -11.12 -15.89 -0.21
CA ALA A 512 -10.34 -14.67 -0.44
C ALA A 512 -10.17 -13.84 0.85
N MET A 513 -11.23 -13.69 1.65
CA MET A 513 -11.19 -13.03 2.96
C MET A 513 -10.33 -13.79 3.98
N ASP A 514 -10.48 -15.11 4.10
CA ASP A 514 -9.71 -15.93 5.05
C ASP A 514 -8.20 -15.86 4.72
N THR A 515 -7.87 -15.92 3.43
CA THR A 515 -6.50 -15.72 2.92
C THR A 515 -5.99 -14.32 3.23
N MET A 516 -6.82 -13.28 3.09
CA MET A 516 -6.47 -11.89 3.43
C MET A 516 -6.20 -11.72 4.93
N VAL A 517 -7.01 -12.32 5.80
CA VAL A 517 -6.80 -12.29 7.26
C VAL A 517 -5.47 -12.95 7.62
N GLN A 518 -5.18 -14.14 7.08
CA GLN A 518 -3.91 -14.81 7.33
C GLN A 518 -2.71 -13.98 6.83
N ALA A 519 -2.81 -13.42 5.62
CA ALA A 519 -1.76 -12.58 5.07
C ALA A 519 -1.54 -11.30 5.90
N LEU A 520 -2.59 -10.66 6.41
CA LEU A 520 -2.46 -9.49 7.28
C LEU A 520 -1.87 -9.83 8.67
N ASP A 521 -2.12 -11.03 9.21
CA ASP A 521 -1.48 -11.51 10.44
C ASP A 521 0.01 -11.87 10.25
N GLU A 522 0.40 -12.30 9.05
CA GLU A 522 1.80 -12.63 8.69
C GLU A 522 2.64 -11.41 8.27
N TYR A 523 2.01 -10.28 7.92
CA TYR A 523 2.73 -9.10 7.43
C TYR A 523 3.39 -8.32 8.58
N VAL A 524 4.73 -8.30 8.62
CA VAL A 524 5.53 -7.62 9.65
C VAL A 524 6.13 -6.31 9.11
N ILE A 525 5.76 -5.18 9.72
CA ILE A 525 6.34 -3.86 9.47
C ILE A 525 6.80 -3.26 10.81
N LYS A 526 8.07 -2.88 10.92
CA LYS A 526 8.63 -2.16 12.09
C LYS A 526 9.32 -0.87 11.64
N GLY A 527 9.27 0.17 12.48
CA GLY A 527 9.94 1.46 12.27
C GLY A 527 9.01 2.62 11.88
N VAL A 528 7.85 2.32 11.31
CA VAL A 528 6.76 3.27 11.05
C VAL A 528 5.44 2.72 11.61
N THR A 529 4.45 3.59 11.83
CA THR A 529 3.07 3.16 12.09
C THR A 529 2.39 2.81 10.76
N HIS A 530 1.52 1.80 10.77
CA HIS A 530 0.89 1.27 9.56
C HIS A 530 -0.55 0.82 9.84
N ASN A 531 -1.38 0.80 8.80
CA ASN A 531 -2.82 0.56 8.90
C ASN A 531 -3.25 -0.93 8.93
N ILE A 532 -2.31 -1.90 8.85
CA ILE A 532 -2.60 -3.35 8.86
C ILE A 532 -3.63 -3.79 9.94
N PRO A 533 -3.58 -3.30 11.20
CA PRO A 533 -4.61 -3.62 12.20
C PRO A 533 -6.03 -3.22 11.78
N LEU A 534 -6.20 -2.05 11.15
CA LEU A 534 -7.47 -1.59 10.59
C LEU A 534 -7.92 -2.49 9.45
N LEU A 535 -7.04 -2.77 8.47
CA LEU A 535 -7.36 -3.61 7.32
C LEU A 535 -7.91 -4.97 7.79
N ARG A 536 -7.19 -5.60 8.72
CA ARG A 536 -7.60 -6.86 9.34
C ARG A 536 -8.93 -6.73 10.06
N GLY A 537 -9.10 -5.67 10.85
CA GLY A 537 -10.33 -5.36 11.59
C GLY A 537 -11.56 -5.22 10.69
N VAL A 538 -11.41 -4.63 9.49
CA VAL A 538 -12.49 -4.54 8.51
C VAL A 538 -12.84 -5.92 7.93
N VAL A 539 -11.84 -6.70 7.49
CA VAL A 539 -12.10 -8.01 6.85
C VAL A 539 -12.81 -8.99 7.79
N VAL A 540 -12.47 -8.97 9.08
CA VAL A 540 -13.18 -9.78 10.10
C VAL A 540 -14.50 -9.17 10.59
N HIS A 541 -14.89 -7.97 10.12
CA HIS A 541 -16.06 -7.29 10.65
C HIS A 541 -17.36 -7.96 10.17
N PRO A 542 -18.34 -8.27 11.05
CA PRO A 542 -19.55 -9.01 10.65
C PRO A 542 -20.39 -8.33 9.57
N ARG A 543 -20.40 -7.00 9.48
CA ARG A 543 -21.05 -6.27 8.37
C ARG A 543 -20.31 -6.44 7.05
N PHE A 544 -18.97 -6.43 7.06
CA PHE A 544 -18.17 -6.60 5.85
C PHE A 544 -18.28 -8.04 5.31
N GLN A 545 -18.19 -9.05 6.18
CA GLN A 545 -18.36 -10.45 5.82
C GLN A 545 -19.74 -10.74 5.20
N LYS A 546 -20.81 -10.14 5.75
CA LYS A 546 -22.18 -10.24 5.21
C LYS A 546 -22.43 -9.41 3.94
N GLY A 547 -21.46 -8.63 3.48
CA GLY A 547 -21.67 -7.72 2.34
C GLY A 547 -22.53 -6.48 2.68
N HIS A 548 -22.77 -6.16 3.96
CA HIS A 548 -23.70 -5.11 4.41
C HIS A 548 -22.97 -3.79 4.76
N PHE A 549 -22.44 -3.12 3.74
CA PHE A 549 -21.65 -1.89 3.88
C PHE A 549 -21.96 -0.87 2.78
N SER A 550 -21.52 0.37 3.00
CA SER A 550 -21.55 1.47 2.03
C SER A 550 -20.25 2.27 2.11
N THR A 551 -20.11 3.31 1.28
CA THR A 551 -19.03 4.31 1.36
C THR A 551 -18.86 5.01 2.72
N HIS A 552 -19.83 4.87 3.63
CA HIS A 552 -19.77 5.41 4.99
C HIS A 552 -19.25 4.42 6.04
N PHE A 553 -18.97 3.17 5.68
CA PHE A 553 -18.66 2.08 6.61
C PHE A 553 -17.62 2.44 7.69
N LEU A 554 -16.48 3.02 7.31
CA LEU A 554 -15.43 3.39 8.27
C LEU A 554 -15.85 4.55 9.19
N ALA A 555 -16.71 5.46 8.72
CA ALA A 555 -17.23 6.57 9.52
C ALA A 555 -18.35 6.12 10.49
N GLU A 556 -19.12 5.08 10.11
CA GLU A 556 -20.15 4.47 10.95
C GLU A 556 -19.54 3.59 12.06
N GLU A 557 -18.60 2.71 11.70
CA GLU A 557 -18.01 1.73 12.63
C GLU A 557 -16.84 2.28 13.45
N TYR A 558 -16.05 3.21 12.88
CA TYR A 558 -14.83 3.75 13.50
C TYR A 558 -14.81 5.30 13.54
N PRO A 559 -15.87 5.98 14.02
CA PRO A 559 -15.98 7.44 13.99
C PRO A 559 -14.86 8.19 14.73
N ASN A 560 -14.25 7.54 15.73
CA ASN A 560 -13.20 8.10 16.58
C ASN A 560 -11.81 7.46 16.33
N GLY A 561 -11.61 6.86 15.15
CA GLY A 561 -10.43 6.07 14.86
C GLY A 561 -10.64 4.57 15.05
N PHE A 562 -9.80 3.77 14.41
CA PHE A 562 -9.84 2.32 14.58
C PHE A 562 -9.05 1.89 15.81
N ARG A 563 -9.69 1.10 16.67
CA ARG A 563 -9.01 0.32 17.72
C ARG A 563 -9.29 -1.17 17.50
N PRO A 564 -8.26 -2.03 17.58
CA PRO A 564 -8.44 -3.48 17.61
C PRO A 564 -9.54 -3.91 18.60
N PRO A 565 -10.41 -4.87 18.23
CA PRO A 565 -11.37 -5.42 19.16
C PRO A 565 -10.65 -6.19 20.27
N ARG A 566 -11.20 -6.16 21.49
CA ARG A 566 -10.64 -6.93 22.61
C ARG A 566 -10.68 -8.42 22.28
N VAL A 567 -9.51 -9.06 22.35
CA VAL A 567 -9.34 -10.51 22.15
C VAL A 567 -10.18 -11.28 23.17
N ALA A 568 -10.90 -12.31 22.71
CA ALA A 568 -11.79 -13.09 23.55
C ALA A 568 -11.02 -13.86 24.64
N PRO A 569 -11.60 -14.17 25.82
CA PRO A 569 -10.89 -14.87 26.89
C PRO A 569 -10.22 -16.19 26.46
N LYS A 570 -10.92 -17.01 25.64
CA LYS A 570 -10.36 -18.24 25.06
C LYS A 570 -9.11 -17.97 24.20
N ASP A 571 -9.11 -16.88 23.45
CA ASP A 571 -7.99 -16.51 22.58
C ASP A 571 -6.83 -15.90 23.39
N MET A 572 -7.11 -15.22 24.50
CA MET A 572 -6.09 -14.79 25.46
C MET A 572 -5.41 -16.00 26.14
N GLU A 573 -6.15 -17.06 26.49
CA GLU A 573 -5.57 -18.31 27.00
C GLU A 573 -4.74 -19.06 25.95
N ARG A 574 -5.21 -19.12 24.70
CA ARG A 574 -4.41 -19.65 23.57
C ARG A 574 -3.12 -18.85 23.38
N LEU A 575 -3.19 -17.52 23.36
CA LEU A 575 -2.03 -16.63 23.26
C LEU A 575 -1.06 -16.86 24.43
N ALA A 576 -1.57 -16.97 25.66
CA ALA A 576 -0.78 -17.26 26.85
C ALA A 576 0.00 -18.57 26.72
N ALA A 577 -0.67 -19.64 26.27
CA ALA A 577 -0.07 -20.95 26.05
C ALA A 577 1.04 -20.90 24.99
N VAL A 578 0.78 -20.30 23.82
CA VAL A 578 1.80 -20.27 22.75
C VAL A 578 3.01 -19.42 23.16
N VAL A 579 2.80 -18.27 23.79
CA VAL A 579 3.91 -17.41 24.25
C VAL A 579 4.69 -18.06 25.41
N CYS A 580 4.04 -18.82 26.28
CA CYS A 580 4.71 -19.69 27.26
C CYS A 580 5.58 -20.76 26.56
N GLY A 581 5.09 -21.38 25.50
CA GLY A 581 5.85 -22.31 24.67
C GLY A 581 7.08 -21.67 24.00
N MET A 582 6.94 -20.45 23.49
CA MET A 582 8.04 -19.63 22.97
C MET A 582 9.09 -19.37 24.07
N TRP A 583 8.65 -19.00 25.28
CA TRP A 583 9.55 -18.70 26.40
C TRP A 583 10.32 -19.93 26.86
N ILE A 584 9.63 -21.06 27.07
CA ILE A 584 10.25 -22.34 27.40
C ILE A 584 11.24 -22.78 26.32
N LYS A 585 10.97 -22.51 25.03
CA LYS A 585 11.91 -22.80 23.94
C LYS A 585 13.20 -21.99 24.06
N LYS A 586 13.08 -20.69 24.36
CA LYS A 586 14.21 -19.77 24.54
C LYS A 586 15.04 -20.12 25.77
N GLU A 587 14.37 -20.34 26.90
CA GLU A 587 14.99 -20.81 28.14
C GLU A 587 15.71 -22.16 27.92
N ALA A 588 15.04 -23.16 27.33
CA ALA A 588 15.66 -24.46 27.09
C ALA A 588 16.92 -24.36 26.22
N ALA A 589 16.95 -23.49 25.21
CA ALA A 589 18.15 -23.26 24.41
C ALA A 589 19.32 -22.67 25.21
N TYR A 590 19.03 -21.83 26.22
CA TYR A 590 20.02 -21.32 27.16
C TYR A 590 20.48 -22.39 28.18
N TRP A 591 19.54 -23.11 28.81
CA TRP A 591 19.84 -24.13 29.83
C TRP A 591 20.54 -25.38 29.28
N ILE A 592 20.27 -25.78 28.03
CA ILE A 592 20.99 -26.88 27.36
C ILE A 592 22.50 -26.59 27.27
N GLN A 593 22.91 -25.32 27.16
CA GLN A 593 24.32 -24.94 27.17
C GLN A 593 24.97 -25.01 28.57
N GLN A 594 24.17 -25.00 29.65
CA GLN A 594 24.64 -24.92 31.05
C GLN A 594 24.44 -26.21 31.87
N GLN A 595 23.93 -27.29 31.23
CA GLN A 595 23.78 -28.65 31.80
C GLN A 595 23.05 -28.73 33.16
N ASN A 596 22.16 -27.79 33.47
CA ASN A 596 21.43 -27.81 34.74
C ASN A 596 20.00 -27.27 34.61
N ILE A 597 19.16 -27.74 35.53
CA ILE A 597 17.73 -27.39 35.75
C ILE A 597 16.75 -28.03 34.75
N ARG A 598 15.69 -28.65 35.30
CA ARG A 598 14.47 -29.01 34.57
C ARG A 598 13.52 -27.81 34.58
N PRO A 599 12.91 -27.42 33.45
CA PRO A 599 11.89 -26.37 33.45
C PRO A 599 10.75 -26.67 34.43
N SER A 600 10.13 -25.62 34.98
CA SER A 600 8.87 -25.77 35.72
C SER A 600 7.81 -26.40 34.81
N SER A 601 6.89 -27.18 35.38
CA SER A 601 5.73 -27.70 34.67
C SER A 601 4.51 -26.79 34.75
N SER A 602 4.42 -25.89 35.73
CA SER A 602 3.40 -24.83 35.82
C SER A 602 4.04 -23.44 35.71
N TRP A 603 3.37 -22.54 34.99
CA TRP A 603 3.77 -21.18 34.69
C TRP A 603 2.59 -20.23 34.84
N TRP A 604 2.86 -19.02 35.32
CA TRP A 604 1.92 -17.91 35.37
C TRP A 604 2.23 -16.95 34.24
N VAL A 605 1.26 -16.74 33.35
CA VAL A 605 1.39 -15.87 32.19
C VAL A 605 0.60 -14.59 32.43
N HIS A 606 1.30 -13.46 32.38
CA HIS A 606 0.77 -12.11 32.56
C HIS A 606 0.70 -11.41 31.22
N LEU A 607 -0.50 -11.25 30.66
CA LEU A 607 -0.70 -10.51 29.42
C LEU A 607 -1.22 -9.11 29.75
N THR A 608 -0.37 -8.10 29.56
CA THR A 608 -0.79 -6.68 29.63
C THR A 608 -1.05 -6.17 28.23
N ASP A 609 -2.28 -5.77 27.95
CA ASP A 609 -2.68 -5.08 26.72
C ASP A 609 -2.11 -3.64 26.72
N GLU A 610 -1.34 -3.28 25.69
CA GLU A 610 -0.70 -1.96 25.62
C GLU A 610 -1.67 -0.80 25.36
N GLN A 611 -2.89 -1.05 24.88
CA GLN A 611 -3.85 0.01 24.52
C GLN A 611 -4.74 0.44 25.68
N ASN A 612 -5.06 -0.47 26.59
CA ASN A 612 -5.98 -0.24 27.72
C ASN A 612 -5.37 -0.56 29.09
N GLU A 613 -4.12 -1.01 29.14
CA GLU A 613 -3.37 -1.40 30.35
C GLU A 613 -4.03 -2.52 31.16
N GLN A 614 -4.95 -3.29 30.56
CA GLN A 614 -5.56 -4.43 31.22
C GLN A 614 -4.57 -5.58 31.34
N LEU A 615 -4.29 -5.96 32.58
CA LEU A 615 -3.62 -7.21 32.92
C LEU A 615 -4.62 -8.38 32.90
N THR A 616 -4.22 -9.49 32.29
CA THR A 616 -4.87 -10.81 32.39
C THR A 616 -3.83 -11.82 32.89
N GLU A 617 -4.14 -12.52 33.98
CA GLU A 617 -3.28 -13.55 34.57
C GLU A 617 -3.84 -14.94 34.28
N ILE A 618 -3.01 -15.85 33.77
CA ILE A 618 -3.44 -17.18 33.31
C ILE A 618 -2.39 -18.21 33.77
N GLU A 619 -2.81 -19.23 34.53
CA GLU A 619 -1.97 -20.38 34.84
C GLU A 619 -1.96 -21.36 33.66
N VAL A 620 -0.77 -21.80 33.27
CA VAL A 620 -0.53 -22.69 32.14
C VAL A 620 0.42 -23.81 32.59
N GLU A 621 -0.07 -25.05 32.61
CA GLU A 621 0.82 -26.20 32.69
C GLU A 621 1.37 -26.54 31.30
N MET A 622 2.68 -26.76 31.20
CA MET A 622 3.34 -27.04 29.93
C MET A 622 4.46 -28.07 30.04
N ALA A 623 4.48 -29.01 29.09
CA ALA A 623 5.56 -29.97 28.92
C ALA A 623 6.02 -30.01 27.46
N THR A 624 7.33 -29.89 27.21
CA THR A 624 7.91 -30.01 25.87
C THR A 624 8.02 -31.47 25.47
N LEU A 625 7.45 -31.84 24.32
CA LEU A 625 7.52 -33.21 23.76
C LEU A 625 8.62 -33.38 22.70
N GLY A 626 9.27 -32.28 22.30
CA GLY A 626 10.29 -32.25 21.26
C GLY A 626 9.72 -31.94 19.87
N GLN A 627 10.60 -31.62 18.91
CA GLN A 627 10.24 -31.29 17.52
C GLN A 627 9.16 -30.19 17.38
N GLY A 628 9.16 -29.21 18.29
CA GLY A 628 8.17 -28.12 18.31
C GLY A 628 6.81 -28.50 18.89
N ASN A 629 6.63 -29.71 19.43
CA ASN A 629 5.40 -30.14 20.08
C ASN A 629 5.42 -29.83 21.58
N TYR A 630 4.30 -29.29 22.08
CA TYR A 630 4.10 -28.93 23.48
C TYR A 630 2.77 -29.50 23.95
N LYS A 631 2.78 -30.22 25.07
CA LYS A 631 1.55 -30.57 25.79
C LYS A 631 1.19 -29.38 26.69
N VAL A 632 -0.05 -28.91 26.57
CA VAL A 632 -0.61 -27.82 27.38
C VAL A 632 -1.81 -28.31 28.19
N ILE A 633 -1.94 -27.80 29.41
CA ILE A 633 -3.17 -27.85 30.20
C ILE A 633 -3.42 -26.44 30.74
N SER A 634 -4.59 -25.89 30.43
CA SER A 634 -5.11 -24.59 30.86
C SER A 634 -6.65 -24.66 30.82
N PRO A 635 -7.39 -23.71 31.45
CA PRO A 635 -8.84 -23.82 31.62
C PRO A 635 -9.64 -24.06 30.32
N SER A 636 -9.27 -23.43 29.21
CA SER A 636 -9.93 -23.56 27.90
C SER A 636 -9.12 -24.26 26.81
N LEU A 637 -7.85 -24.60 27.07
CA LEU A 637 -6.96 -25.27 26.11
C LEU A 637 -6.20 -26.43 26.79
N THR A 638 -6.57 -27.67 26.41
CA THR A 638 -5.89 -28.89 26.85
C THR A 638 -5.59 -29.78 25.63
N GLY A 639 -4.35 -30.25 25.50
CA GLY A 639 -3.94 -31.13 24.41
C GLY A 639 -2.48 -30.97 24.01
N VAL A 640 -2.16 -31.22 22.74
CA VAL A 640 -0.84 -30.99 22.16
C VAL A 640 -0.94 -29.99 21.02
N PHE A 641 -0.11 -28.94 21.05
CA PHE A 641 0.06 -28.01 19.93
C PHE A 641 1.44 -28.16 19.29
N ASN A 642 1.54 -27.85 18.00
CA ASN A 642 2.80 -27.78 17.27
C ASN A 642 3.13 -26.31 16.96
N MET A 643 4.30 -25.83 17.41
CA MET A 643 4.75 -24.44 17.24
C MET A 643 6.00 -24.38 16.37
N GLN A 644 5.83 -23.80 15.19
CA GLN A 644 6.87 -23.46 14.23
C GLN A 644 7.31 -22.00 14.46
N TRP A 645 8.26 -21.83 15.38
CA TRP A 645 8.92 -20.56 15.66
C TRP A 645 10.44 -20.75 15.65
N PRO A 646 11.18 -20.22 14.66
CA PRO A 646 12.63 -20.05 14.78
C PRO A 646 12.95 -19.19 16.01
N LEU A 647 14.02 -19.50 16.76
CA LEU A 647 14.38 -18.69 17.94
C LEU A 647 14.65 -17.24 17.53
N ASP A 648 13.98 -16.31 18.22
CA ASP A 648 13.94 -14.87 17.92
C ASP A 648 13.47 -14.53 16.48
N GLY A 649 12.79 -15.46 15.80
CA GLY A 649 12.14 -15.25 14.51
C GLY A 649 10.92 -14.33 14.61
N LEU A 650 10.62 -13.59 13.54
CA LEU A 650 9.58 -12.55 13.53
C LEU A 650 8.15 -13.09 13.63
N LEU A 651 7.90 -14.32 13.19
CA LEU A 651 6.59 -14.97 13.19
C LEU A 651 6.66 -16.34 13.89
N SER A 652 5.70 -16.60 14.78
CA SER A 652 5.41 -17.92 15.33
C SER A 652 4.12 -18.44 14.68
N HIS A 653 4.21 -19.55 13.95
CA HIS A 653 3.04 -20.25 13.40
C HIS A 653 2.73 -21.46 14.28
N THR A 654 1.51 -21.56 14.79
CA THR A 654 1.11 -22.62 15.73
C THR A 654 -0.18 -23.29 15.30
N SER A 655 -0.17 -24.63 15.24
CA SER A 655 -1.37 -25.46 15.11
C SER A 655 -1.82 -25.91 16.50
N LEU A 656 -3.01 -25.47 16.92
CA LEU A 656 -3.58 -25.71 18.24
C LEU A 656 -4.30 -27.06 18.33
N PRO A 657 -4.56 -27.60 19.55
CA PRO A 657 -5.15 -28.93 19.73
C PRO A 657 -6.59 -29.06 19.21
N ASP A 658 -7.29 -27.94 19.03
CA ASP A 658 -8.65 -27.90 18.46
C ASP A 658 -8.66 -27.68 16.93
N GLY A 659 -7.51 -27.83 16.27
CA GLY A 659 -7.35 -27.70 14.83
C GLY A 659 -7.23 -26.27 14.31
N SER A 660 -7.41 -25.26 15.18
CA SER A 660 -7.23 -23.85 14.77
C SER A 660 -5.74 -23.48 14.63
N ALA A 661 -5.45 -22.57 13.69
CA ALA A 661 -4.13 -21.99 13.51
C ALA A 661 -4.02 -20.65 14.26
N MET A 662 -2.82 -20.33 14.73
CA MET A 662 -2.50 -19.07 15.40
C MET A 662 -1.16 -18.55 14.88
N VAL A 663 -1.14 -17.31 14.39
CA VAL A 663 0.07 -16.57 14.01
C VAL A 663 0.30 -15.46 15.03
N ILE A 664 1.51 -15.38 15.57
CA ILE A 664 1.92 -14.33 16.52
C ILE A 664 3.16 -13.63 15.95
N GLN A 665 3.13 -12.30 15.90
CA GLN A 665 4.31 -11.52 15.54
C GLN A 665 5.15 -11.24 16.79
N TYR A 666 6.43 -11.59 16.74
CA TYR A 666 7.42 -11.28 17.77
C TYR A 666 7.93 -9.85 17.60
N LEU A 667 7.67 -8.98 18.59
CA LEU A 667 8.13 -7.60 18.56
C LEU A 667 9.50 -7.45 19.20
N ASP A 668 9.57 -7.67 20.52
CA ASP A 668 10.74 -7.37 21.38
C ASP A 668 10.84 -8.39 22.53
N VAL A 669 12.04 -8.57 23.11
CA VAL A 669 12.23 -9.36 24.35
C VAL A 669 11.99 -8.50 25.59
N LEU A 670 11.44 -9.10 26.65
CA LEU A 670 11.25 -8.52 27.98
C LEU A 670 12.03 -9.34 29.03
N ASP A 671 12.25 -8.78 30.22
CA ASP A 671 13.03 -9.41 31.31
C ASP A 671 12.57 -10.84 31.64
N PHE A 672 11.26 -11.07 31.60
CA PHE A 672 10.63 -12.36 31.88
C PHE A 672 9.64 -12.76 30.78
N GLY A 673 9.90 -12.42 29.50
CA GLY A 673 8.98 -12.80 28.43
C GLY A 673 9.21 -12.04 27.14
N PHE A 674 8.11 -11.67 26.48
CA PHE A 674 8.14 -11.03 25.17
C PHE A 674 7.06 -9.97 25.02
N ARG A 675 7.35 -8.99 24.18
CA ARG A 675 6.34 -8.13 23.58
C ARG A 675 5.94 -8.75 22.25
N VAL A 676 4.64 -8.96 22.05
CA VAL A 676 4.09 -9.63 20.87
C VAL A 676 2.91 -8.85 20.30
N GLN A 677 2.58 -9.09 19.03
CA GLN A 677 1.37 -8.60 18.39
C GLN A 677 0.51 -9.78 17.92
N TYR A 678 -0.79 -9.69 18.21
CA TYR A 678 -1.79 -10.71 17.85
C TYR A 678 -3.09 -10.01 17.47
N HIS A 679 -3.65 -10.34 16.29
CA HIS A 679 -4.87 -9.74 15.75
C HIS A 679 -4.87 -8.18 15.68
N GLY A 680 -3.69 -7.58 15.57
CA GLY A 680 -3.49 -6.12 15.55
C GLY A 680 -3.27 -5.47 16.93
N SER A 681 -3.59 -6.17 18.03
CA SER A 681 -3.32 -5.73 19.40
C SER A 681 -1.90 -6.07 19.84
N LYS A 682 -1.30 -5.21 20.68
CA LYS A 682 0.07 -5.40 21.20
C LYS A 682 0.01 -5.77 22.69
N TYR A 683 0.75 -6.79 23.07
CA TYR A 683 0.78 -7.35 24.41
C TYR A 683 2.19 -7.40 24.96
N LYS A 684 2.38 -6.94 26.19
CA LYS A 684 3.54 -7.29 27.01
C LYS A 684 3.19 -8.56 27.76
N VAL A 685 3.88 -9.64 27.46
CA VAL A 685 3.62 -10.96 28.04
C VAL A 685 4.81 -11.35 28.92
N ALA A 686 4.58 -11.48 30.23
CA ALA A 686 5.55 -12.09 31.14
C ALA A 686 5.16 -13.54 31.45
N VAL A 687 6.14 -14.42 31.58
CA VAL A 687 6.01 -15.86 31.82
C VAL A 687 6.84 -16.19 33.06
N LEU A 688 6.15 -16.37 34.18
CA LEU A 688 6.73 -16.48 35.52
C LEU A 688 6.58 -17.90 36.05
N ASN A 689 7.58 -18.41 36.77
CA ASN A 689 7.37 -19.59 37.62
C ASN A 689 6.62 -19.21 38.92
N GLY A 690 6.18 -20.20 39.69
CA GLY A 690 5.37 -19.96 40.90
C GLY A 690 6.02 -19.04 41.94
N GLU A 691 7.34 -19.09 42.14
CA GLU A 691 8.03 -18.18 43.07
C GLU A 691 8.17 -16.77 42.50
N GLN A 692 8.42 -16.63 41.20
CA GLN A 692 8.41 -15.33 40.52
C GLN A 692 7.04 -14.65 40.60
N GLN A 693 5.95 -15.42 40.41
CA GLN A 693 4.59 -14.92 40.58
C GLN A 693 4.27 -14.55 42.04
N ARG A 694 4.75 -15.34 43.01
CA ARG A 694 4.58 -14.99 44.43
C ARG A 694 5.28 -13.67 44.77
N LEU A 695 6.43 -13.38 44.16
CA LEU A 695 7.22 -12.17 44.38
C LEU A 695 6.75 -10.95 43.56
N SER A 696 6.14 -11.15 42.39
CA SER A 696 5.64 -10.06 41.52
C SER A 696 4.63 -9.16 42.25
N ASN A 697 3.80 -9.75 43.12
CA ASN A 697 2.85 -9.09 44.01
C ASN A 697 3.45 -8.05 44.98
N HIS A 698 4.78 -8.02 45.14
CA HIS A 698 5.49 -7.02 45.96
C HIS A 698 6.13 -5.89 45.14
N MET A 699 6.04 -5.95 43.80
CA MET A 699 6.56 -4.91 42.91
C MET A 699 5.68 -3.66 42.96
N LYS A 700 6.32 -2.49 43.10
CA LYS A 700 5.61 -1.21 43.03
C LYS A 700 5.21 -0.91 41.59
N THR A 701 3.95 -0.55 41.37
CA THR A 701 3.51 0.03 40.10
C THR A 701 4.23 1.36 39.87
N LYS A 702 4.64 1.64 38.62
CA LYS A 702 5.04 2.99 38.22
C LYS A 702 3.79 3.85 38.11
N ASN A 703 3.81 5.04 38.70
CA ASN A 703 2.81 6.05 38.39
C ASN A 703 2.95 6.45 36.91
N LYS A 704 1.82 6.70 36.26
CA LYS A 704 1.77 7.31 34.92
C LYS A 704 2.47 8.68 34.97
N GLU A 705 3.25 8.98 33.93
CA GLU A 705 3.86 10.30 33.77
C GLU A 705 2.74 11.36 33.62
N GLU A 706 2.94 12.53 34.24
CA GLU A 706 1.96 13.62 34.27
C GLU A 706 1.66 14.15 32.86
N GLU A 707 0.48 14.76 32.68
CA GLU A 707 0.10 15.35 31.39
C GLU A 707 1.13 16.38 30.92
N SER A 708 1.73 16.12 29.76
CA SER A 708 2.80 16.92 29.21
C SER A 708 2.39 18.39 29.03
N LYS A 709 3.16 19.31 29.63
CA LYS A 709 3.12 20.77 29.40
C LYS A 709 3.41 21.18 27.95
N TRP A 710 3.82 20.23 27.12
CA TRP A 710 4.30 20.42 25.76
C TRP A 710 3.35 19.78 24.75
N VAL A 711 2.90 20.56 23.78
CA VAL A 711 2.30 20.05 22.54
C VAL A 711 3.44 19.78 21.55
N GLN A 712 3.59 18.52 21.20
CA GLN A 712 4.54 18.06 20.19
C GLN A 712 3.81 17.76 18.89
N SER A 713 4.54 17.81 17.77
CA SER A 713 3.98 17.41 16.48
C SER A 713 3.70 15.90 16.52
N PRO A 714 2.45 15.45 16.33
CA PRO A 714 2.14 14.02 16.37
C PRO A 714 2.74 13.29 15.15
N MET A 715 2.90 14.01 14.03
CA MET A 715 3.42 13.52 12.77
C MET A 715 4.56 14.44 12.26
N PRO A 716 5.47 13.94 11.41
CA PRO A 716 6.40 14.79 10.67
C PRO A 716 5.70 15.45 9.47
N GLY A 717 6.10 16.67 9.10
CA GLY A 717 5.43 17.45 8.06
C GLY A 717 5.97 18.87 7.92
N ARG A 718 5.23 19.74 7.22
CA ARG A 718 5.51 21.17 7.07
C ARG A 718 4.39 22.00 7.70
N ILE A 719 4.73 22.98 8.54
CA ILE A 719 3.75 23.91 9.08
C ILE A 719 3.18 24.76 7.95
N ILE A 720 1.86 24.73 7.73
CA ILE A 720 1.15 25.58 6.75
C ILE A 720 0.59 26.84 7.43
N ARG A 721 0.20 26.72 8.70
CA ARG A 721 -0.32 27.82 9.50
C ARG A 721 -0.01 27.55 10.96
N VAL A 722 0.34 28.59 11.70
CA VAL A 722 0.21 28.64 13.16
C VAL A 722 -1.01 29.50 13.48
N ALA A 723 -1.92 29.01 14.31
CA ALA A 723 -3.18 29.68 14.63
C ALA A 723 -3.14 30.49 15.93
N VAL A 724 -2.13 30.25 16.78
CA VAL A 724 -1.95 30.86 18.10
C VAL A 724 -0.62 31.60 18.23
N LYS A 725 -0.52 32.45 19.24
CA LYS A 725 0.66 33.22 19.62
C LYS A 725 0.99 33.04 21.09
N GLU A 726 2.19 33.44 21.48
CA GLU A 726 2.59 33.53 22.89
C GLU A 726 1.68 34.53 23.63
N GLY A 727 1.12 34.11 24.75
CA GLY A 727 0.13 34.85 25.54
C GLY A 727 -1.35 34.58 25.19
N ASP A 728 -1.65 33.86 24.10
CA ASP A 728 -3.04 33.52 23.77
C ASP A 728 -3.61 32.50 24.77
N HIS A 729 -4.86 32.72 25.19
CA HIS A 729 -5.60 31.77 26.03
C HIS A 729 -6.45 30.86 25.15
N VAL A 730 -6.13 29.56 25.11
CA VAL A 730 -6.83 28.57 24.29
C VAL A 730 -7.75 27.68 25.13
N ILE A 731 -8.85 27.23 24.54
CA ILE A 731 -9.76 26.24 25.13
C ILE A 731 -9.57 24.84 24.54
N LEU A 732 -9.92 23.80 25.28
CA LEU A 732 -9.86 22.40 24.84
C LEU A 732 -10.45 22.21 23.43
N GLY A 733 -9.67 21.61 22.52
CA GLY A 733 -10.08 21.37 21.14
C GLY A 733 -9.88 22.55 20.17
N GLU A 734 -9.42 23.71 20.64
CA GLU A 734 -9.08 24.85 19.79
C GLU A 734 -7.84 24.57 18.90
N GLU A 735 -7.78 25.20 17.73
CA GLU A 735 -6.69 24.99 16.76
C GLU A 735 -5.40 25.68 17.22
N LEU A 736 -4.28 24.96 17.17
CA LEU A 736 -2.94 25.48 17.45
C LEU A 736 -2.13 25.72 16.17
N ALA A 737 -2.14 24.75 15.25
CA ALA A 737 -1.39 24.82 13.99
C ALA A 737 -1.98 23.86 12.94
N VAL A 738 -1.70 24.11 11.66
CA VAL A 738 -1.98 23.19 10.55
C VAL A 738 -0.67 22.67 10.02
N VAL A 739 -0.52 21.35 9.98
CA VAL A 739 0.66 20.67 9.44
C VAL A 739 0.28 19.89 8.20
N GLU A 740 0.98 20.12 7.10
CA GLU A 740 0.87 19.37 5.86
C GLU A 740 1.88 18.22 5.86
N ALA A 741 1.39 17.00 5.69
CA ALA A 741 2.19 15.82 5.47
C ALA A 741 1.55 15.02 4.33
N MET A 742 2.35 14.56 3.35
CA MET A 742 1.87 13.63 2.32
C MET A 742 0.64 14.16 1.55
N LYS A 743 0.67 15.47 1.23
CA LYS A 743 -0.41 16.27 0.60
C LYS A 743 -1.73 16.37 1.38
N MET A 744 -1.76 15.91 2.63
CA MET A 744 -2.87 16.07 3.57
C MET A 744 -2.56 17.15 4.61
N GLN A 745 -3.50 18.08 4.81
CA GLN A 745 -3.43 19.07 5.87
C GLN A 745 -4.15 18.53 7.12
N ASN A 746 -3.44 18.47 8.24
CA ASN A 746 -3.98 18.05 9.53
C ASN A 746 -3.97 19.23 10.50
N VAL A 747 -5.14 19.51 11.06
CA VAL A 747 -5.36 20.59 12.04
C VAL A 747 -5.02 20.04 13.43
N LEU A 748 -3.91 20.52 14.01
CA LEU A 748 -3.53 20.22 15.37
C LEU A 748 -4.37 21.05 16.33
N ARG A 749 -5.02 20.36 17.27
CA ARG A 749 -5.88 20.95 18.29
C ARG A 749 -5.28 20.73 19.66
N THR A 750 -5.53 21.64 20.59
CA THR A 750 -5.06 21.46 21.97
C THR A 750 -5.83 20.36 22.70
N SER A 751 -5.11 19.55 23.47
CA SER A 751 -5.66 18.54 24.39
C SER A 751 -5.98 19.09 25.79
N ARG A 752 -5.72 20.38 26.04
CA ARG A 752 -6.02 21.07 27.30
C ARG A 752 -6.38 22.54 27.07
N SER A 753 -7.12 23.15 28.00
CA SER A 753 -7.24 24.61 28.06
C SER A 753 -5.99 25.21 28.75
N GLY A 754 -5.68 26.47 28.48
CA GLY A 754 -4.60 27.19 29.17
C GLY A 754 -4.01 28.33 28.34
N ILE A 755 -3.02 29.02 28.92
CA ILE A 755 -2.29 30.10 28.24
C ILE A 755 -1.07 29.53 27.51
N ILE A 756 -0.86 29.93 26.26
CA ILE A 756 0.33 29.59 25.50
C ILE A 756 1.53 30.37 26.03
N LYS A 757 2.48 29.67 26.63
CA LYS A 757 3.73 30.25 27.13
C LYS A 757 4.75 30.48 26.02
N LYS A 758 4.85 29.54 25.06
CA LYS A 758 5.82 29.63 23.96
C LYS A 758 5.38 28.92 22.69
N VAL A 759 5.74 29.47 21.53
CA VAL A 759 5.61 28.81 20.22
C VAL A 759 7.01 28.57 19.63
N TYR A 760 7.27 27.36 19.13
CA TYR A 760 8.60 26.91 18.69
C TYR A 760 8.79 26.84 17.17
N VAL A 761 7.74 27.11 16.40
CA VAL A 761 7.72 26.90 14.94
C VAL A 761 7.03 28.04 14.21
N ASP A 762 7.52 28.34 13.01
CA ASP A 762 6.92 29.29 12.07
C ASP A 762 6.28 28.58 10.87
N THR A 763 5.37 29.27 10.19
CA THR A 763 4.83 28.85 8.89
C THR A 763 5.97 28.57 7.90
N GLY A 764 5.89 27.42 7.21
CA GLY A 764 6.89 26.91 6.28
C GLY A 764 7.96 26.03 6.91
N ASN A 765 8.06 25.96 8.25
CA ASN A 765 9.03 25.08 8.92
C ASN A 765 8.71 23.60 8.67
N ALA A 766 9.75 22.78 8.42
CA ALA A 766 9.65 21.34 8.49
C ALA A 766 9.78 20.85 9.94
N VAL A 767 8.90 19.94 10.37
CA VAL A 767 8.83 19.40 11.72
C VAL A 767 8.92 17.88 11.72
N LYS A 768 9.46 17.31 12.80
CA LYS A 768 9.51 15.86 13.04
C LYS A 768 8.42 15.42 14.03
N SER A 769 8.01 14.16 14.00
CA SER A 769 7.19 13.60 15.09
C SER A 769 7.93 13.74 16.43
N GLY A 770 7.22 14.13 17.49
CA GLY A 770 7.77 14.43 18.81
C GLY A 770 8.45 15.81 18.93
N GLN A 771 8.60 16.57 17.85
CA GLN A 771 9.16 17.93 17.93
C GLN A 771 8.19 18.87 18.64
N MET A 772 8.67 19.59 19.67
CA MET A 772 7.89 20.61 20.37
C MET A 772 7.39 21.69 19.40
N LEU A 773 6.10 22.00 19.49
CA LEU A 773 5.44 23.06 18.74
C LEU A 773 5.00 24.19 19.65
N VAL A 774 4.39 23.86 20.79
CA VAL A 774 3.79 24.81 21.72
C VAL A 774 4.04 24.36 23.17
N GLU A 775 4.36 25.30 24.06
CA GLU A 775 4.47 25.11 25.51
C GLU A 775 3.30 25.84 26.19
N PHE A 776 2.64 25.16 27.13
CA PHE A 776 1.66 25.76 28.04
C PHE A 776 2.34 26.42 29.23
N GLN A 777 1.73 27.49 29.74
CA GLN A 777 2.06 28.01 31.06
C GLN A 777 1.66 27.00 32.14
N ASP A 778 2.41 26.97 33.23
CA ASP A 778 2.09 26.13 34.39
C ASP A 778 0.77 26.60 35.02
N ASP A 779 -0.09 25.66 35.41
CA ASP A 779 -1.21 25.94 36.30
C ASP A 779 -0.65 26.18 37.71
N GLU A 780 -0.90 27.36 38.30
CA GLU A 780 -0.56 27.69 39.70
C GLU A 780 -1.56 27.13 40.71
#